data_AF-A0A2N8RA44-F1
#
_entry.id   AF-A0A2N8RA44-F1
#
_cell.length_a   1.000
_cell.length_b   1.000
_cell.length_c   1.000
_cell.angle_alpha   90.00
_cell.angle_beta   90.00
_cell.angle_gamma   90.00
#
_symmetry.space_group_name_H-M   'P 1'
#
loop_
_entity.id
_entity.type
_entity.pdbx_description
1 polymer ?
#
loop_
_entity_poly.entity_id
_entity_poly.type
_entity_poly.pdbx_seq_one_letter_code
_entity_poly.pdbx_strand_id
1 'polypeptide(L)'
;MSKRQSKTGVPHLVYQANTGFQYYLTFPKHFAANPKLPAQIRWSLSHDEALARDLAKYLNASFEQFLAKATEHYVELFSDRLLVDLQRFHLAVAEALKFADRVWKVRPSPMKLANQDLSVAHARMMKESAERVVLYSHEPGGEIFFALTPTPALVKALGVGFVRFDWPLGTNNQNVASDAARYIYAALDVLETVPPSPGRYSKESPAFAAMTLYEYLCHARPDQGRNLMHIPPALPQSRQALHFHLQQANAMHLKLRIIDRALLVQEGSGLYVMLIELDPLCMKAHLREKKSFRVELLTSSIIIAVLMLTYTLQKVDKVLLRYFQEDDHQDPYAQAMQEIGDLVRRMLGSAATAEPMQTIPELNSPTDAVAPPQDPGTLALLNALGSVLPDAQKAKLETLFTQPSVNDRIVSPARGSNAGLSLAALVKEYEERQIREGAWANPRTRITAKARLEGLCELLGGHRQVETLTRAEFNTLRDHLRSYPKNRHRLRATRNQPLSKIISDGKFEPINPRTAKKFFELARALVTYAHDQGYITENIAAGLAFSTKGAEAPRKRTYSPSQIEKLLHGPAYTLTTPPRWRLDDYKFWLPLLGLFTGARLSELCQLRLEDIRQELGVWLISINRSGSKQLKTSDSERLVPIHRQLIESGFLEFHQARLEAVERDGKAPLFDNIRVYGDLSPGHVASRWFLGSSQISRGYLGLCGLGDDGLTYHGLRHTFINQFRRQNLDLAKAKALVGHSDKSTTGGYGDCYPSDVLKDELDKLDFGLGLGHIHYRHYQELRERQGVFNVGRPVGTPFPSVRVAKRHWKTYA
;
A
#
# COMPACT_ATOMS: atom_id res chain seq x y z
N MET A 1 16.35 13.35 -2.26
CA MET A 1 16.07 13.67 -3.68
C MET A 1 15.33 15.01 -3.76
N SER A 2 15.94 15.99 -4.42
CA SER A 2 15.68 17.45 -4.31
C SER A 2 14.32 17.93 -4.86
N LYS A 3 13.94 19.15 -4.42
CA LYS A 3 12.74 19.93 -4.78
C LYS A 3 12.56 20.06 -6.30
N ARG A 4 11.29 20.19 -6.74
CA ARG A 4 10.86 20.45 -8.13
C ARG A 4 11.66 21.60 -8.78
N GLN A 5 12.70 21.27 -9.53
CA GLN A 5 13.23 22.12 -10.59
C GLN A 5 13.59 21.22 -11.77
N SER A 6 12.72 21.16 -12.78
CA SER A 6 13.07 20.59 -14.07
C SER A 6 14.04 21.56 -14.76
N LYS A 7 15.34 21.34 -14.62
CA LYS A 7 16.34 22.02 -15.46
C LYS A 7 16.29 21.40 -16.87
N THR A 8 16.33 22.24 -17.89
CA THR A 8 16.38 21.82 -19.30
C THR A 8 17.59 20.89 -19.51
N GLY A 9 17.40 19.77 -20.19
CA GLY A 9 18.47 18.78 -20.45
C GLY A 9 18.85 17.88 -19.27
N VAL A 10 18.27 18.05 -18.08
CA VAL A 10 18.62 17.22 -16.91
C VAL A 10 17.54 16.15 -16.63
N PRO A 11 17.87 14.87 -16.78
CA PRO A 11 16.94 13.79 -16.49
C PRO A 11 16.71 13.62 -14.98
N HIS A 12 15.50 13.26 -14.57
CA HIS A 12 15.21 12.95 -13.17
C HIS A 12 14.14 11.86 -13.00
N LEU A 13 14.30 11.04 -11.96
CA LEU A 13 13.45 9.90 -11.62
C LEU A 13 12.46 10.27 -10.50
N VAL A 14 11.17 10.02 -10.73
CA VAL A 14 10.09 10.39 -9.80
C VAL A 14 9.15 9.21 -9.59
N TYR A 15 8.97 8.80 -8.34
CA TYR A 15 7.99 7.77 -8.00
C TYR A 15 6.56 8.33 -7.95
N GLN A 16 5.62 7.63 -8.60
CA GLN A 16 4.18 7.87 -8.55
C GLN A 16 3.45 6.58 -8.22
N ALA A 17 2.50 6.65 -7.29
CA ALA A 17 1.87 5.45 -6.75
C ALA A 17 1.08 4.60 -7.78
N ASN A 18 0.51 5.23 -8.81
CA ASN A 18 -0.32 4.54 -9.79
C ASN A 18 0.49 4.01 -10.99
N THR A 19 1.69 4.54 -11.22
CA THR A 19 2.48 4.28 -12.43
C THR A 19 3.93 3.90 -12.12
N GLY A 20 4.29 3.70 -10.85
CA GLY A 20 5.66 3.41 -10.43
C GLY A 20 6.64 4.58 -10.66
N PHE A 21 7.92 4.26 -10.82
CA PHE A 21 8.98 5.22 -11.13
C PHE A 21 8.81 5.77 -12.56
N GLN A 22 8.93 7.08 -12.69
CA GLN A 22 8.76 7.84 -13.92
C GLN A 22 10.06 8.55 -14.26
N TYR A 23 10.53 8.36 -15.48
CA TYR A 23 11.65 9.07 -16.08
C TYR A 23 11.17 10.35 -16.77
N TYR A 24 11.79 11.47 -16.44
CA TYR A 24 11.48 12.77 -17.03
C TYR A 24 12.71 13.35 -17.72
N LEU A 25 12.54 13.80 -18.96
CA LEU A 25 13.53 14.59 -19.70
C LEU A 25 12.84 15.75 -20.42
N THR A 26 13.37 16.96 -20.27
CA THR A 26 12.94 18.15 -21.03
C THR A 26 14.02 18.49 -22.05
N PHE A 27 13.65 18.55 -23.33
CA PHE A 27 14.60 18.80 -24.41
C PHE A 27 15.04 20.27 -24.47
N PRO A 28 16.24 20.56 -25.02
CA PRO A 28 16.68 21.92 -25.34
C PRO A 28 15.67 22.70 -26.20
N LYS A 29 15.73 24.04 -26.16
CA LYS A 29 14.75 24.90 -26.85
C LYS A 29 14.74 24.69 -28.37
N HIS A 30 15.90 24.60 -29.01
CA HIS A 30 16.00 24.38 -30.46
C HIS A 30 15.36 23.06 -30.89
N PHE A 31 15.58 22.00 -30.11
CA PHE A 31 14.91 20.71 -30.31
C PHE A 31 13.39 20.80 -30.11
N ALA A 32 12.96 21.42 -29.01
CA ALA A 32 11.56 21.57 -28.65
C ALA A 32 10.79 22.57 -29.53
N ALA A 33 11.47 23.39 -30.34
CA ALA A 33 10.86 24.32 -31.29
C ALA A 33 10.34 23.60 -32.54
N ASN A 34 10.98 22.50 -32.96
CA ASN A 34 10.59 21.77 -34.18
C ASN A 34 9.24 21.03 -33.98
N PRO A 35 8.19 21.29 -34.81
CA PRO A 35 6.84 20.74 -34.66
C PRO A 35 6.75 19.21 -34.75
N LYS A 36 7.74 18.56 -35.39
CA LYS A 36 7.80 17.10 -35.53
C LYS A 36 8.34 16.38 -34.30
N LEU A 37 8.99 17.09 -33.37
CA LEU A 37 9.68 16.51 -32.22
C LEU A 37 9.01 16.83 -30.88
N PRO A 38 9.05 15.93 -29.89
CA PRO A 38 8.49 16.18 -28.56
C PRO A 38 9.29 17.25 -27.81
N ALA A 39 8.61 18.08 -27.02
CA ALA A 39 9.28 19.02 -26.12
C ALA A 39 9.74 18.35 -24.81
N GLN A 40 9.13 17.23 -24.44
CA GLN A 40 9.44 16.49 -23.22
C GLN A 40 9.06 15.01 -23.30
N ILE A 41 9.83 14.19 -22.61
CA ILE A 41 9.57 12.77 -22.39
C ILE A 41 9.15 12.52 -20.95
N ARG A 42 8.14 11.66 -20.80
CA ARG A 42 7.70 11.09 -19.54
C ARG A 42 7.44 9.60 -19.75
N TRP A 43 8.39 8.76 -19.34
CA TRP A 43 8.29 7.31 -19.47
C TRP A 43 8.17 6.63 -18.12
N SER A 44 7.40 5.55 -18.07
CA SER A 44 7.23 4.72 -16.89
C SER A 44 8.30 3.65 -16.89
N LEU A 45 9.06 3.47 -15.80
CA LEU A 45 10.25 2.59 -15.76
C LEU A 45 10.12 1.34 -14.88
N SER A 46 9.09 1.18 -14.05
CA SER A 46 8.74 0.01 -13.20
C SER A 46 8.32 0.45 -11.79
N HIS A 47 7.70 -0.45 -11.03
CA HIS A 47 7.54 -0.30 -9.58
C HIS A 47 8.78 -0.76 -8.80
N ASP A 48 9.64 -1.58 -9.41
CA ASP A 48 10.93 -2.01 -8.85
C ASP A 48 11.95 -0.87 -8.92
N GLU A 49 12.51 -0.51 -7.77
CA GLU A 49 13.42 0.62 -7.66
C GLU A 49 14.77 0.35 -8.32
N ALA A 50 15.31 -0.87 -8.17
CA ALA A 50 16.60 -1.24 -8.74
C ALA A 50 16.56 -1.19 -10.27
N LEU A 51 15.56 -1.84 -10.88
CA LEU A 51 15.35 -1.79 -12.32
C LEU A 51 15.11 -0.36 -12.81
N ALA A 52 14.29 0.43 -12.10
CA ALA A 52 14.03 1.80 -12.50
C ALA A 52 15.28 2.69 -12.46
N ARG A 53 16.17 2.49 -11.48
CA ARG A 53 17.46 3.18 -11.40
C ARG A 53 18.39 2.77 -12.55
N ASP A 54 18.44 1.49 -12.87
CA ASP A 54 19.31 0.99 -13.95
C ASP A 54 18.81 1.38 -15.34
N LEU A 55 17.51 1.32 -15.58
CA LEU A 55 16.89 1.89 -16.79
C LEU A 55 17.14 3.39 -16.89
N ALA A 56 17.05 4.12 -15.78
CA ALA A 56 17.34 5.55 -15.78
C ALA A 56 18.82 5.84 -16.10
N LYS A 57 19.77 5.05 -15.58
CA LYS A 57 21.20 5.17 -15.93
C LYS A 57 21.43 4.89 -17.42
N TYR A 58 20.83 3.82 -17.96
CA TYR A 58 20.89 3.48 -19.37
C TYR A 58 20.33 4.59 -20.27
N LEU A 59 19.17 5.13 -19.90
CA LEU A 59 18.55 6.25 -20.61
C LEU A 59 19.38 7.52 -20.52
N ASN A 60 19.96 7.84 -19.35
CA ASN A 60 20.81 9.01 -19.20
C ASN A 60 22.00 8.96 -20.16
N ALA A 61 22.73 7.84 -20.20
CA ALA A 61 23.87 7.67 -21.11
C ALA A 61 23.44 7.74 -22.59
N SER A 62 22.29 7.14 -22.92
CA SER A 62 21.74 7.15 -24.27
C SER A 62 21.29 8.54 -24.71
N PHE A 63 20.63 9.29 -23.82
CA PHE A 63 20.20 10.66 -24.08
C PHE A 63 21.35 11.64 -24.12
N GLU A 64 22.41 11.44 -23.35
CA GLU A 64 23.63 12.26 -23.43
C GLU A 64 24.25 12.17 -24.83
N GLN A 65 24.45 10.96 -25.35
CA GLN A 65 24.96 10.75 -26.71
C GLN A 65 24.01 11.26 -27.79
N PHE A 66 22.70 11.08 -27.60
CA PHE A 66 21.66 11.57 -28.51
C PHE A 66 21.65 13.11 -28.58
N LEU A 67 21.67 13.77 -27.43
CA LEU A 67 21.64 15.23 -27.34
C LEU A 67 22.93 15.87 -27.86
N ALA A 68 24.08 15.21 -27.72
CA ALA A 68 25.33 15.66 -28.32
C ALA A 68 25.26 15.73 -29.86
N LYS A 69 24.47 14.86 -30.50
CA LYS A 69 24.26 14.85 -31.96
C LYS A 69 23.17 15.83 -32.42
N ALA A 70 22.21 16.13 -31.55
CA ALA A 70 21.04 16.95 -31.87
C ALA A 70 21.33 18.47 -31.80
N THR A 71 22.29 18.94 -32.61
CA THR A 71 22.56 20.37 -32.81
C THR A 71 21.38 21.05 -33.53
N GLU A 72 21.32 22.38 -33.50
CA GLU A 72 20.26 23.16 -34.16
C GLU A 72 20.12 22.81 -35.64
N HIS A 73 21.23 22.81 -36.38
CA HIS A 73 21.27 22.44 -37.80
C HIS A 73 20.84 20.98 -38.06
N TYR A 74 21.24 20.04 -37.19
CA TYR A 74 20.87 18.63 -37.34
C TYR A 74 19.36 18.41 -37.08
N VAL A 75 18.78 19.14 -36.12
CA VAL A 75 17.35 19.08 -35.81
C VAL A 75 16.49 19.58 -36.98
N GLU A 76 16.94 20.61 -37.69
CA GLU A 76 16.24 21.14 -38.87
C GLU A 76 16.24 20.12 -40.02
N LEU A 77 17.39 19.52 -40.32
CA LEU A 77 17.57 18.63 -41.47
C LEU A 77 17.08 17.19 -41.22
N PHE A 78 17.20 16.66 -39.99
CA PHE A 78 17.03 15.23 -39.71
C PHE A 78 16.02 14.91 -38.60
N SER A 79 15.00 15.75 -38.44
CA SER A 79 13.94 15.57 -37.42
C SER A 79 13.24 14.21 -37.46
N ASP A 80 12.97 13.64 -38.64
CA ASP A 80 12.33 12.32 -38.76
C ASP A 80 13.26 11.19 -38.24
N ARG A 81 14.57 11.30 -38.47
CA ARG A 81 15.58 10.34 -37.96
C ARG A 81 15.70 10.42 -36.43
N LEU A 82 15.69 11.64 -35.89
CA LEU A 82 15.70 11.86 -34.43
C LEU A 82 14.44 11.27 -33.78
N LEU A 83 13.27 11.35 -34.42
CA LEU A 83 12.05 10.73 -33.91
C LEU A 83 12.14 9.20 -33.88
N VAL A 84 12.72 8.58 -34.91
CA VAL A 84 12.99 7.13 -34.96
C VAL A 84 13.94 6.70 -33.83
N ASP A 85 14.99 7.48 -33.56
CA ASP A 85 15.92 7.19 -32.45
C ASP A 85 15.21 7.28 -31.09
N LEU A 86 14.34 8.29 -30.87
CA LEU A 86 13.51 8.37 -29.67
C LEU A 86 12.54 7.19 -29.53
N GLN A 87 11.96 6.73 -30.65
CA GLN A 87 11.07 5.58 -30.65
C GLN A 87 11.84 4.29 -30.32
N ARG A 88 13.07 4.15 -30.80
CA ARG A 88 13.96 3.03 -30.46
C ARG A 88 14.24 2.98 -28.96
N PHE A 89 14.55 4.12 -28.33
CA PHE A 89 14.74 4.18 -26.88
C PHE A 89 13.46 3.82 -26.11
N HIS A 90 12.29 4.29 -26.59
CA HIS A 90 11.01 3.95 -25.98
C HIS A 90 10.73 2.44 -26.05
N LEU A 91 10.95 1.83 -27.22
CA LEU A 91 10.78 0.40 -27.44
C LEU A 91 11.73 -0.43 -26.58
N ALA A 92 13.00 -0.02 -26.45
CA ALA A 92 13.96 -0.69 -25.58
C ALA A 92 13.50 -0.71 -24.10
N VAL A 93 12.97 0.40 -23.60
CA VAL A 93 12.38 0.48 -22.25
C VAL A 93 11.13 -0.39 -22.14
N ALA A 94 10.22 -0.31 -23.11
CA ALA A 94 8.98 -1.08 -23.11
C ALA A 94 9.26 -2.60 -23.14
N GLU A 95 10.27 -3.01 -23.92
CA GLU A 95 10.72 -4.39 -24.01
C GLU A 95 11.30 -4.87 -22.67
N ALA A 96 12.24 -4.12 -22.08
CA ALA A 96 12.81 -4.44 -20.77
C ALA A 96 11.71 -4.62 -19.70
N LEU A 97 10.69 -3.76 -19.70
CA LEU A 97 9.58 -3.84 -18.75
C LEU A 97 8.67 -5.05 -18.98
N LYS A 98 8.33 -5.34 -20.24
CA LYS A 98 7.48 -6.48 -20.60
C LYS A 98 8.10 -7.81 -20.14
N PHE A 99 9.42 -7.89 -20.07
CA PHE A 99 10.12 -9.08 -19.58
C PHE A 99 10.37 -9.07 -18.06
N ALA A 100 10.52 -7.90 -17.44
CA ALA A 100 10.58 -7.77 -15.98
C ALA A 100 9.33 -8.33 -15.27
N ASP A 101 8.16 -8.29 -15.90
CA ASP A 101 6.95 -8.93 -15.33
C ASP A 101 6.96 -10.46 -15.45
N ARG A 102 7.86 -11.03 -16.25
CA ARG A 102 7.93 -12.47 -16.54
C ARG A 102 8.92 -13.23 -15.67
N VAL A 103 9.76 -12.55 -14.88
CA VAL A 103 10.78 -13.21 -14.05
C VAL A 103 10.18 -14.17 -13.00
N TRP A 104 8.90 -14.01 -12.63
CA TRP A 104 8.19 -14.90 -11.69
C TRP A 104 7.24 -15.89 -12.36
N LYS A 105 7.40 -16.15 -13.67
CA LYS A 105 6.61 -17.18 -14.36
C LYS A 105 7.09 -18.60 -14.05
N VAL A 106 8.39 -18.78 -13.87
CA VAL A 106 9.02 -20.09 -13.63
C VAL A 106 9.00 -20.45 -12.15
N ARG A 107 9.30 -19.49 -11.28
CA ARG A 107 9.27 -19.64 -9.82
C ARG A 107 8.23 -18.70 -9.21
N PRO A 108 7.50 -19.08 -8.16
CA PRO A 108 6.53 -18.21 -7.48
C PRO A 108 7.22 -16.95 -6.92
N SER A 109 6.53 -15.81 -6.94
CA SER A 109 7.03 -14.63 -6.22
C SER A 109 7.11 -14.89 -4.71
N PRO A 110 7.93 -14.15 -3.93
CA PRO A 110 8.04 -14.36 -2.48
C PRO A 110 6.69 -14.37 -1.77
N MET A 111 5.82 -13.40 -2.10
CA MET A 111 4.46 -13.31 -1.58
C MET A 111 3.60 -14.51 -1.98
N LYS A 112 3.74 -15.03 -3.20
CA LYS A 112 2.95 -16.19 -3.65
C LYS A 112 3.39 -17.45 -2.93
N LEU A 113 4.70 -17.65 -2.74
CA LEU A 113 5.27 -18.76 -1.98
C LEU A 113 4.81 -18.74 -0.51
N ALA A 114 4.80 -17.56 0.12
CA ALA A 114 4.38 -17.41 1.52
C ALA A 114 2.90 -17.79 1.77
N ASN A 115 2.06 -17.75 0.73
CA ASN A 115 0.64 -18.11 0.82
C ASN A 115 0.36 -19.59 0.49
N GLN A 116 1.38 -20.40 0.21
CA GLN A 116 1.24 -21.82 -0.04
C GLN A 116 1.26 -22.62 1.27
N ASP A 117 0.84 -23.89 1.20
CA ASP A 117 1.02 -24.82 2.30
C ASP A 117 2.51 -25.15 2.47
N LEU A 118 3.05 -24.87 3.65
CA LEU A 118 4.46 -25.06 3.98
C LEU A 118 4.72 -26.32 4.82
N SER A 119 3.73 -27.23 4.92
CA SER A 119 3.82 -28.45 5.73
C SER A 119 4.94 -29.39 5.28
N VAL A 120 5.16 -29.53 3.98
CA VAL A 120 6.25 -30.35 3.41
C VAL A 120 7.62 -29.78 3.77
N ALA A 121 7.79 -28.46 3.60
CA ALA A 121 9.01 -27.75 3.95
C ALA A 121 9.30 -27.83 5.46
N HIS A 122 8.26 -27.79 6.29
CA HIS A 122 8.38 -27.98 7.73
C HIS A 122 8.90 -29.38 8.08
N ALA A 123 8.38 -30.43 7.45
CA ALA A 123 8.85 -31.80 7.69
C ALA A 123 10.33 -31.97 7.31
N ARG A 124 10.75 -31.37 6.18
CA ARG A 124 12.17 -31.34 5.77
C ARG A 124 13.04 -30.60 6.79
N MET A 125 12.62 -29.42 7.24
CA MET A 125 13.31 -28.64 8.26
C MET A 125 13.50 -29.44 9.55
N MET A 126 12.43 -30.09 10.05
CA MET A 126 12.49 -30.87 11.29
C MET A 126 13.46 -32.05 11.17
N LYS A 127 13.46 -32.76 10.03
CA LYS A 127 14.41 -33.84 9.77
C LYS A 127 15.86 -33.35 9.77
N GLU A 128 16.15 -32.27 9.05
CA GLU A 128 17.51 -31.72 9.00
C GLU A 128 17.94 -31.17 10.37
N SER A 129 17.04 -30.56 11.13
CA SER A 129 17.33 -30.06 12.49
C SER A 129 17.68 -31.15 13.51
N ALA A 130 17.29 -32.40 13.25
CA ALA A 130 17.67 -33.54 14.09
C ALA A 130 19.09 -34.04 13.81
N GLU A 131 19.62 -33.78 12.61
CA GLU A 131 20.95 -34.23 12.17
C GLU A 131 22.02 -33.14 12.33
N ARG A 132 21.63 -31.86 12.27
CA ARG A 132 22.54 -30.71 12.29
C ARG A 132 21.88 -29.45 12.82
N VAL A 133 22.71 -28.47 13.18
CA VAL A 133 22.24 -27.14 13.60
C VAL A 133 21.72 -26.37 12.38
N VAL A 134 20.42 -26.04 12.39
CA VAL A 134 19.75 -25.23 11.35
C VAL A 134 19.64 -23.77 11.77
N LEU A 135 19.39 -23.52 13.05
CA LEU A 135 19.25 -22.18 13.65
C LEU A 135 20.24 -22.04 14.79
N TYR A 136 20.97 -20.93 14.84
CA TYR A 136 21.94 -20.67 15.89
C TYR A 136 22.14 -19.17 16.14
N SER A 137 22.74 -18.82 17.28
CA SER A 137 23.14 -17.44 17.61
C SER A 137 24.59 -17.44 18.09
N HIS A 138 25.38 -16.45 17.68
CA HIS A 138 26.77 -16.31 18.13
C HIS A 138 26.88 -15.91 19.61
N GLU A 139 25.90 -15.15 20.10
CA GLU A 139 25.80 -14.71 21.50
C GLU A 139 24.40 -15.06 22.05
N PRO A 140 24.29 -15.46 23.33
CA PRO A 140 22.99 -15.69 23.97
C PRO A 140 22.08 -14.46 23.89
N GLY A 141 20.88 -14.61 23.31
CA GLY A 141 19.94 -13.50 23.10
C GLY A 141 20.27 -12.56 21.92
N GLY A 142 21.34 -12.85 21.18
CA GLY A 142 21.75 -12.16 19.96
C GLY A 142 20.91 -12.53 18.72
N GLU A 143 21.29 -12.01 17.56
CA GLU A 143 20.61 -12.32 16.28
C GLU A 143 20.73 -13.82 15.96
N ILE A 144 19.61 -14.42 15.55
CA ILE A 144 19.57 -15.81 15.10
C ILE A 144 19.90 -15.86 13.61
N PHE A 145 20.75 -16.82 13.26
CA PHE A 145 21.21 -17.11 11.91
C PHE A 145 20.60 -18.44 11.44
N PHE A 146 20.28 -18.49 10.15
CA PHE A 146 19.93 -19.71 9.44
C PHE A 146 21.19 -20.29 8.80
N ALA A 147 21.57 -21.50 9.20
CA ALA A 147 22.69 -22.24 8.64
C ALA A 147 22.23 -23.12 7.47
N LEU A 148 22.59 -22.74 6.25
CA LEU A 148 22.30 -23.50 5.05
C LEU A 148 23.46 -24.43 4.70
N THR A 149 23.18 -25.74 4.69
CA THR A 149 24.08 -26.73 4.10
C THR A 149 23.64 -27.02 2.66
N PRO A 150 24.56 -27.08 1.68
CA PRO A 150 24.22 -27.39 0.30
C PRO A 150 23.68 -28.81 0.12
N THR A 151 22.70 -28.94 -0.77
CA THR A 151 22.37 -30.22 -1.42
C THR A 151 23.02 -30.28 -2.82
N PRO A 152 23.23 -31.47 -3.42
CA PRO A 152 23.71 -31.58 -4.80
C PRO A 152 22.82 -30.83 -5.81
N ALA A 153 21.51 -30.82 -5.58
CA ALA A 153 20.55 -30.09 -6.41
C ALA A 153 20.73 -28.57 -6.28
N LEU A 154 20.93 -28.07 -5.06
CA LEU A 154 21.15 -26.64 -4.80
C LEU A 154 22.49 -26.16 -5.37
N VAL A 155 23.56 -26.95 -5.23
CA VAL A 155 24.88 -26.66 -5.84
C VAL A 155 24.75 -26.57 -7.37
N LYS A 156 23.99 -27.49 -7.98
CA LYS A 156 23.71 -27.45 -9.42
C LYS A 156 22.89 -26.21 -9.81
N ALA A 157 21.89 -25.84 -9.03
CA ALA A 157 21.04 -24.67 -9.29
C ALA A 157 21.80 -23.34 -9.16
N LEU A 158 22.65 -23.20 -8.15
CA LEU A 158 23.45 -21.99 -7.88
C LEU A 158 24.79 -21.96 -8.61
N GLY A 159 25.21 -23.07 -9.24
CA GLY A 159 26.44 -23.16 -10.02
C GLY A 159 27.72 -22.91 -9.22
N VAL A 160 27.68 -23.14 -7.91
CA VAL A 160 28.79 -22.87 -6.98
C VAL A 160 28.85 -23.95 -5.90
N GLY A 161 30.05 -24.48 -5.67
CA GLY A 161 30.32 -25.35 -4.53
C GLY A 161 30.57 -24.50 -3.29
N PHE A 162 29.84 -24.80 -2.22
CA PHE A 162 30.04 -24.18 -0.92
C PHE A 162 29.92 -25.25 0.17
N VAL A 163 30.37 -24.97 1.38
CA VAL A 163 30.26 -25.87 2.53
C VAL A 163 29.10 -25.44 3.41
N ARG A 164 28.97 -24.14 3.62
CA ARG A 164 27.95 -23.54 4.47
C ARG A 164 27.62 -22.13 4.04
N PHE A 165 26.37 -21.72 4.22
CA PHE A 165 25.96 -20.34 4.06
C PHE A 165 25.10 -19.91 5.24
N ASP A 166 25.55 -18.87 5.94
CA ASP A 166 24.84 -18.37 7.12
C ASP A 166 24.08 -17.11 6.76
N TRP A 167 22.80 -17.09 7.10
CA TRP A 167 21.93 -15.95 6.82
C TRP A 167 21.37 -15.37 8.12
N PRO A 168 21.66 -14.10 8.44
CA PRO A 168 21.06 -13.46 9.60
C PRO A 168 19.55 -13.30 9.40
N LEU A 169 18.74 -13.66 10.39
CA LEU A 169 17.27 -13.61 10.29
C LEU A 169 16.65 -12.30 10.81
N GLY A 170 17.43 -11.39 11.39
CA GLY A 170 16.94 -10.10 11.86
C GLY A 170 16.07 -10.19 13.10
N THR A 171 16.19 -11.29 13.84
CA THR A 171 15.39 -11.61 15.02
C THR A 171 16.23 -12.39 16.02
N ASN A 172 16.01 -12.16 17.30
CA ASN A 172 16.50 -13.01 18.40
C ASN A 172 15.39 -13.91 18.98
N ASN A 173 14.19 -13.86 18.39
CA ASN A 173 13.06 -14.68 18.78
C ASN A 173 13.08 -16.02 18.03
N GLN A 174 13.19 -17.13 18.77
CA GLN A 174 13.29 -18.48 18.25
C GLN A 174 12.08 -18.89 17.39
N ASN A 175 10.87 -18.46 17.73
CA ASN A 175 9.66 -18.79 16.98
C ASN A 175 9.65 -18.08 15.62
N VAL A 176 10.01 -16.79 15.61
CA VAL A 176 10.13 -16.01 14.36
C VAL A 176 11.24 -16.59 13.48
N ALA A 177 12.35 -17.02 14.08
CA ALA A 177 13.43 -17.68 13.35
C ALA A 177 13.00 -19.04 12.77
N SER A 178 12.22 -19.84 13.51
CA SER A 178 11.65 -21.11 13.05
C SER A 178 10.68 -20.92 11.89
N ASP A 179 9.81 -19.90 11.94
CA ASP A 179 8.89 -19.58 10.83
C ASP A 179 9.65 -19.12 9.58
N ALA A 180 10.68 -18.29 9.76
CA ALA A 180 11.55 -17.85 8.68
C ALA A 180 12.28 -19.05 8.05
N ALA A 181 12.82 -19.96 8.87
CA ALA A 181 13.45 -21.20 8.40
C ALA A 181 12.47 -22.06 7.59
N ARG A 182 11.24 -22.25 8.08
CA ARG A 182 10.20 -23.00 7.35
C ARG A 182 9.94 -22.42 5.95
N TYR A 183 9.83 -21.10 5.84
CA TYR A 183 9.68 -20.43 4.55
C TYR A 183 10.92 -20.59 3.67
N ILE A 184 12.12 -20.50 4.25
CA ILE A 184 13.39 -20.68 3.53
C ILE A 184 13.48 -22.10 2.96
N TYR A 185 13.08 -23.14 3.71
CA TYR A 185 13.03 -24.51 3.18
C TYR A 185 12.09 -24.65 1.99
N ALA A 186 10.91 -24.03 2.02
CA ALA A 186 10.02 -24.02 0.86
C ALA A 186 10.64 -23.29 -0.34
N ALA A 187 11.39 -22.22 -0.09
CA ALA A 187 12.16 -21.52 -1.12
C ALA A 187 13.29 -22.39 -1.71
N LEU A 188 13.96 -23.20 -0.89
CA LEU A 188 14.97 -24.16 -1.34
C LEU A 188 14.36 -25.26 -2.21
N ASP A 189 13.21 -25.82 -1.83
CA ASP A 189 12.48 -26.81 -2.64
C ASP A 189 12.17 -26.28 -4.04
N VAL A 190 11.73 -25.01 -4.14
CA VAL A 190 11.48 -24.32 -5.42
C VAL A 190 12.77 -24.15 -6.25
N LEU A 191 13.91 -23.90 -5.61
CA LEU A 191 15.19 -23.73 -6.30
C LEU A 191 15.75 -25.07 -6.80
N GLU A 192 15.57 -26.13 -6.03
CA GLU A 192 16.10 -27.47 -6.33
C GLU A 192 15.29 -28.23 -7.39
N THR A 193 13.99 -27.95 -7.50
CA THR A 193 13.08 -28.62 -8.44
C THR A 193 13.13 -28.06 -9.87
N VAL A 194 13.51 -26.79 -10.04
CA VAL A 194 13.58 -26.16 -11.37
C VAL A 194 14.99 -26.35 -11.95
N PRO A 195 15.16 -27.12 -13.04
CA PRO A 195 16.48 -27.35 -13.61
C PRO A 195 17.07 -26.05 -14.19
N PRO A 196 18.37 -25.78 -13.97
CA PRO A 196 19.03 -24.61 -14.54
C PRO A 196 19.10 -24.71 -16.07
N SER A 197 19.03 -23.57 -16.75
CA SER A 197 19.18 -23.51 -18.21
C SER A 197 20.67 -23.40 -18.59
N PRO A 198 21.17 -24.21 -19.53
CA PRO A 198 22.58 -24.16 -19.93
C PRO A 198 22.92 -22.78 -20.52
N GLY A 199 23.91 -22.11 -19.92
CA GLY A 199 24.40 -20.80 -20.35
C GLY A 199 24.40 -19.73 -19.25
N ARG A 200 25.51 -19.00 -19.13
CA ARG A 200 25.74 -18.00 -18.07
C ARG A 200 24.75 -16.83 -18.11
N TYR A 201 24.25 -16.50 -19.30
CA TYR A 201 23.30 -15.43 -19.56
C TYR A 201 21.89 -15.95 -19.93
N SER A 202 21.59 -17.22 -19.62
CA SER A 202 20.26 -17.79 -19.81
C SER A 202 19.25 -17.22 -18.81
N LYS A 203 17.95 -17.37 -19.10
CA LYS A 203 16.86 -16.87 -18.24
C LYS A 203 16.74 -17.61 -16.90
N GLU A 204 17.37 -18.77 -16.77
CA GLU A 204 17.45 -19.57 -15.55
C GLU A 204 18.90 -19.96 -15.27
N SER A 205 19.79 -18.95 -15.36
CA SER A 205 21.20 -19.09 -15.03
C SER A 205 21.42 -19.15 -13.50
N PRO A 206 22.61 -19.59 -13.05
CA PRO A 206 23.00 -19.53 -11.64
C PRO A 206 22.79 -18.18 -10.96
N ALA A 207 23.04 -17.07 -11.66
CA ALA A 207 22.80 -15.72 -11.14
C ALA A 207 21.32 -15.45 -10.86
N PHE A 208 20.43 -15.95 -11.72
CA PHE A 208 18.99 -15.84 -11.52
C PHE A 208 18.51 -16.67 -10.32
N ALA A 209 19.05 -17.87 -10.13
CA ALA A 209 18.76 -18.69 -8.96
C ALA A 209 19.25 -18.00 -7.68
N ALA A 210 20.48 -17.47 -7.67
CA ALA A 210 21.05 -16.73 -6.54
C ALA A 210 20.23 -15.48 -6.17
N MET A 211 19.78 -14.69 -7.16
CA MET A 211 18.91 -13.54 -6.89
C MET A 211 17.51 -13.93 -6.42
N THR A 212 17.00 -15.07 -6.86
CA THR A 212 15.73 -15.58 -6.36
C THR A 212 15.85 -15.99 -4.89
N LEU A 213 16.94 -16.70 -4.56
CA LEU A 213 17.28 -17.05 -3.19
C LEU A 213 17.40 -15.78 -2.33
N TYR A 214 18.12 -14.75 -2.80
CA TYR A 214 18.24 -13.48 -2.09
C TYR A 214 16.90 -12.82 -1.78
N GLU A 215 15.99 -12.72 -2.76
CA GLU A 215 14.69 -12.11 -2.55
C GLU A 215 13.80 -12.94 -1.61
N TYR A 216 13.88 -14.27 -1.65
CA TYR A 216 13.22 -15.13 -0.68
C TYR A 216 13.81 -14.94 0.73
N LEU A 217 15.12 -14.97 0.87
CA LEU A 217 15.82 -14.78 2.14
C LEU A 217 15.53 -13.39 2.76
N CYS A 218 15.44 -12.35 1.93
CA CYS A 218 15.00 -11.02 2.39
C CYS A 218 13.54 -11.07 2.86
N HIS A 219 12.64 -11.72 2.12
CA HIS A 219 11.23 -11.85 2.49
C HIS A 219 11.01 -12.64 3.77
N ALA A 220 11.88 -13.61 4.08
CA ALA A 220 11.84 -14.40 5.30
C ALA A 220 12.12 -13.58 6.57
N ARG A 221 12.83 -12.44 6.44
CA ARG A 221 13.16 -11.57 7.58
C ARG A 221 11.98 -10.64 7.95
N PRO A 222 11.78 -10.32 9.24
CA PRO A 222 10.74 -9.38 9.67
C PRO A 222 10.88 -7.97 9.08
N ASP A 223 12.12 -7.53 8.84
CA ASP A 223 12.45 -6.23 8.26
C ASP A 223 12.45 -6.23 6.72
N GLN A 224 12.15 -7.37 6.09
CA GLN A 224 12.21 -7.59 4.63
C GLN A 224 13.59 -7.27 4.03
N GLY A 225 14.67 -7.47 4.79
CA GLY A 225 16.04 -7.23 4.36
C GLY A 225 16.48 -5.76 4.35
N ARG A 226 15.75 -4.87 5.05
CA ARG A 226 16.07 -3.44 5.12
C ARG A 226 17.32 -3.12 5.93
N ASN A 227 17.68 -3.93 6.92
CA ASN A 227 18.84 -3.71 7.79
C ASN A 227 20.01 -4.66 7.47
N LEU A 228 19.98 -5.35 6.32
CA LEU A 228 21.08 -6.20 5.87
C LEU A 228 22.15 -5.39 5.13
N MET A 229 23.37 -5.94 5.08
CA MET A 229 24.37 -5.54 4.09
C MET A 229 23.77 -5.74 2.69
N HIS A 230 23.47 -4.63 2.01
CA HIS A 230 22.88 -4.64 0.69
C HIS A 230 23.87 -5.16 -0.36
N ILE A 231 23.35 -5.82 -1.39
CA ILE A 231 24.11 -6.10 -2.62
C ILE A 231 24.78 -4.80 -3.10
N PRO A 232 26.10 -4.79 -3.34
CA PRO A 232 26.84 -3.60 -3.75
C PRO A 232 26.14 -2.86 -4.91
N PRO A 233 26.09 -1.52 -4.92
CA PRO A 233 25.41 -0.75 -5.97
C PRO A 233 25.92 -0.96 -7.40
N ALA A 234 27.11 -1.54 -7.55
CA ALA A 234 27.69 -1.93 -8.83
C ALA A 234 27.11 -3.24 -9.39
N LEU A 235 26.40 -4.01 -8.56
CA LEU A 235 25.74 -5.26 -8.90
C LEU A 235 24.22 -5.07 -8.98
N PRO A 236 23.48 -5.93 -9.71
CA PRO A 236 22.02 -5.86 -9.78
C PRO A 236 21.38 -6.13 -8.41
N GLN A 237 20.47 -5.26 -7.98
CA GLN A 237 19.87 -5.33 -6.65
C GLN A 237 18.46 -5.97 -6.62
N SER A 238 17.95 -6.42 -7.76
CA SER A 238 16.69 -7.17 -7.87
C SER A 238 16.76 -8.17 -9.03
N ARG A 239 15.90 -9.19 -9.02
CA ARG A 239 15.76 -10.16 -10.12
C ARG A 239 15.35 -9.47 -11.43
N GLN A 240 14.53 -8.41 -11.34
CA GLN A 240 14.14 -7.59 -12.49
C GLN A 240 15.32 -6.80 -13.05
N ALA A 241 16.14 -6.18 -12.18
CA ALA A 241 17.36 -5.49 -12.60
C ALA A 241 18.37 -6.47 -13.22
N LEU A 242 18.61 -7.63 -12.59
CA LEU A 242 19.47 -8.69 -13.12
C LEU A 242 19.08 -9.07 -14.55
N HIS A 243 17.78 -9.25 -14.80
CA HIS A 243 17.29 -9.57 -16.14
C HIS A 243 17.70 -8.51 -17.17
N PHE A 244 17.47 -7.23 -16.86
CA PHE A 244 17.83 -6.13 -17.74
C PHE A 244 19.33 -6.13 -18.06
N HIS A 245 20.18 -6.31 -17.06
CA HIS A 245 21.64 -6.38 -17.25
C HIS A 245 22.08 -7.58 -18.11
N LEU A 246 21.53 -8.77 -17.86
CA LEU A 246 21.89 -9.96 -18.66
C LEU A 246 21.43 -9.83 -20.11
N GLN A 247 20.29 -9.17 -20.36
CA GLN A 247 19.84 -8.86 -21.72
C GLN A 247 20.84 -7.94 -22.44
N GLN A 248 21.35 -6.92 -21.76
CA GLN A 248 22.36 -6.02 -22.32
C GLN A 248 23.69 -6.74 -22.58
N ALA A 249 24.11 -7.62 -21.68
CA ALA A 249 25.33 -8.42 -21.87
C ALA A 249 25.21 -9.42 -23.04
N ASN A 250 24.04 -10.07 -23.19
CA ASN A 250 23.77 -10.98 -24.31
C ASN A 250 23.79 -10.28 -25.66
N ALA A 251 23.20 -9.08 -25.75
CA ALA A 251 23.14 -8.31 -26.98
C ALA A 251 24.54 -7.93 -27.53
N MET A 252 25.55 -7.89 -26.66
CA MET A 252 26.92 -7.53 -27.03
C MET A 252 27.79 -8.71 -27.50
N HIS A 253 27.24 -9.94 -27.65
CA HIS A 253 27.98 -11.14 -28.11
C HIS A 253 29.32 -11.36 -27.39
N LEU A 254 29.35 -11.18 -26.07
CA LEU A 254 30.59 -11.15 -25.31
C LEU A 254 31.08 -12.57 -25.00
N LYS A 255 31.85 -13.15 -25.92
CA LYS A 255 32.64 -14.37 -25.69
C LYS A 255 33.91 -14.04 -24.90
N LEU A 256 34.26 -14.90 -23.94
CA LEU A 256 35.57 -14.87 -23.30
C LEU A 256 36.62 -15.26 -24.34
N ARG A 257 37.78 -14.61 -24.32
CA ARG A 257 38.84 -14.84 -25.32
C ARG A 257 40.04 -15.56 -24.75
N ILE A 258 40.46 -15.24 -23.52
CA ILE A 258 41.62 -15.87 -22.88
C ILE A 258 41.22 -16.82 -21.75
N ILE A 259 40.09 -16.58 -21.10
CA ILE A 259 39.57 -17.46 -20.06
C ILE A 259 38.84 -18.65 -20.70
N ASP A 260 39.37 -19.85 -20.50
CA ASP A 260 38.73 -21.10 -20.92
C ASP A 260 37.66 -21.53 -19.91
N ARG A 261 38.03 -21.56 -18.63
CA ARG A 261 37.14 -21.97 -17.54
C ARG A 261 37.26 -21.06 -16.33
N ALA A 262 36.13 -20.82 -15.66
CA ALA A 262 36.11 -20.13 -14.38
C ALA A 262 35.13 -20.85 -13.44
N LEU A 263 35.59 -21.16 -12.23
CA LEU A 263 34.83 -21.83 -11.18
C LEU A 263 34.82 -20.98 -9.92
N LEU A 264 33.73 -21.08 -9.17
CA LEU A 264 33.57 -20.41 -7.88
C LEU A 264 33.54 -21.47 -6.79
N VAL A 265 34.38 -21.29 -5.76
CA VAL A 265 34.52 -22.23 -4.65
C VAL A 265 34.56 -21.43 -3.34
N GLN A 266 33.94 -21.97 -2.29
CA GLN A 266 34.10 -21.47 -0.92
C GLN A 266 35.28 -22.15 -0.25
N GLU A 267 36.19 -21.37 0.33
CA GLU A 267 37.30 -21.90 1.12
C GLU A 267 36.87 -22.22 2.56
N GLY A 268 37.74 -22.94 3.31
CA GLY A 268 37.49 -23.27 4.72
C GLY A 268 37.32 -22.05 5.63
N SER A 269 37.80 -20.87 5.21
CA SER A 269 37.57 -19.57 5.87
C SER A 269 36.15 -19.04 5.69
N GLY A 270 35.35 -19.64 4.80
CA GLY A 270 34.02 -19.19 4.40
C GLY A 270 34.01 -18.13 3.28
N LEU A 271 35.18 -17.62 2.89
CA LEU A 271 35.31 -16.66 1.78
C LEU A 271 35.26 -17.37 0.42
N TYR A 272 34.70 -16.67 -0.56
CA TYR A 272 34.62 -17.15 -1.94
C TYR A 272 35.82 -16.74 -2.78
N VAL A 273 36.27 -17.67 -3.61
CA VAL A 273 37.42 -17.49 -4.51
C VAL A 273 37.05 -17.96 -5.91
N MET A 274 37.50 -17.20 -6.90
CA MET A 274 37.35 -17.52 -8.30
C MET A 274 38.62 -18.20 -8.81
N LEU A 275 38.48 -19.43 -9.28
CA LEU A 275 39.54 -20.19 -9.93
C LEU A 275 39.38 -20.05 -11.44
N ILE A 276 40.37 -19.48 -12.11
CA ILE A 276 40.33 -19.14 -13.54
C ILE A 276 41.42 -19.94 -14.25
N GLU A 277 41.04 -20.69 -15.29
CA GLU A 277 41.93 -21.41 -16.19
C GLU A 277 41.97 -20.66 -17.53
N LEU A 278 43.18 -20.43 -18.05
CA LEU A 278 43.41 -19.71 -19.29
C LEU A 278 43.71 -20.65 -20.45
N ASP A 279 43.27 -20.26 -21.65
CA ASP A 279 43.65 -20.92 -22.90
C ASP A 279 45.13 -20.60 -23.24
N PRO A 280 46.04 -21.61 -23.23
CA PRO A 280 47.43 -21.41 -23.56
C PRO A 280 47.69 -20.89 -24.97
N LEU A 281 46.76 -21.10 -25.90
CA LEU A 281 46.88 -20.65 -27.29
C LEU A 281 46.71 -19.14 -27.43
N CYS A 282 46.05 -18.49 -26.48
CA CYS A 282 45.83 -17.05 -26.46
C CYS A 282 46.95 -16.26 -25.75
N MET A 283 47.97 -16.95 -25.24
CA MET A 283 49.07 -16.35 -24.48
C MET A 283 50.39 -16.32 -25.26
N LYS A 284 51.21 -15.27 -25.03
CA LYS A 284 52.61 -15.21 -25.49
C LYS A 284 53.39 -16.43 -25.00
N ALA A 285 54.27 -16.98 -25.83
CA ALA A 285 54.92 -18.28 -25.61
C ALA A 285 55.62 -18.40 -24.24
N HIS A 286 56.30 -17.34 -23.80
CA HIS A 286 57.02 -17.29 -22.53
C HIS A 286 56.12 -17.15 -21.28
N LEU A 287 54.81 -16.90 -21.44
CA LEU A 287 53.84 -16.78 -20.35
C LEU A 287 52.95 -18.02 -20.18
N ARG A 288 53.08 -19.02 -21.07
CA ARG A 288 52.20 -20.21 -21.11
C ARG A 288 52.32 -21.12 -19.89
N GLU A 289 53.33 -20.94 -19.04
CA GLU A 289 53.49 -21.71 -17.81
C GLU A 289 52.47 -21.31 -16.72
N LYS A 290 52.01 -20.05 -16.71
CA LYS A 290 51.01 -19.54 -15.74
C LYS A 290 49.59 -19.68 -16.28
N LYS A 291 49.03 -20.88 -16.18
CA LYS A 291 47.70 -21.22 -16.75
C LYS A 291 46.51 -21.03 -15.81
N SER A 292 46.76 -20.84 -14.51
CA SER A 292 45.70 -20.74 -13.51
C SER A 292 45.85 -19.51 -12.60
N PHE A 293 44.72 -18.89 -12.28
CA PHE A 293 44.63 -17.72 -11.42
C PHE A 293 43.65 -17.98 -10.30
N ARG A 294 44.04 -17.55 -9.09
CA ARG A 294 43.22 -17.58 -7.89
C ARG A 294 42.89 -16.14 -7.51
N VAL A 295 41.63 -15.76 -7.62
CA VAL A 295 41.15 -14.41 -7.33
C VAL A 295 40.20 -14.43 -6.13
N GLU A 296 40.63 -13.84 -5.03
CA GLU A 296 39.80 -13.71 -3.83
C GLU A 296 38.70 -12.67 -4.04
N LEU A 297 37.45 -13.03 -3.74
CA LEU A 297 36.30 -12.15 -3.91
C LEU A 297 35.95 -11.36 -2.65
N LEU A 298 36.68 -11.53 -1.55
CA LEU A 298 36.52 -10.78 -0.30
C LEU A 298 35.06 -10.74 0.21
N THR A 299 34.32 -11.82 0.01
CA THR A 299 32.92 -11.96 0.43
C THR A 299 32.64 -13.38 0.90
N SER A 300 31.87 -13.51 1.98
CA SER A 300 31.29 -14.78 2.47
C SER A 300 29.85 -15.00 1.98
N SER A 301 29.28 -14.04 1.25
CA SER A 301 27.93 -14.16 0.71
C SER A 301 27.95 -14.87 -0.65
N ILE A 302 27.34 -16.05 -0.71
CA ILE A 302 27.12 -16.80 -1.97
C ILE A 302 26.44 -15.97 -3.06
N ILE A 303 25.49 -15.10 -2.67
CA ILE A 303 24.69 -14.28 -3.58
C ILE A 303 25.61 -13.28 -4.30
N ILE A 304 26.34 -12.47 -3.53
CA ILE A 304 27.35 -11.55 -4.05
C ILE A 304 28.41 -12.30 -4.88
N ALA A 305 28.91 -13.44 -4.41
CA ALA A 305 29.95 -14.20 -5.11
C ALA A 305 29.50 -14.69 -6.51
N VAL A 306 28.28 -15.24 -6.62
CA VAL A 306 27.70 -15.69 -7.90
C VAL A 306 27.44 -14.49 -8.84
N LEU A 307 26.97 -13.37 -8.30
CA LEU A 307 26.83 -12.13 -9.07
C LEU A 307 28.18 -11.61 -9.55
N MET A 308 29.20 -11.58 -8.69
CA MET A 308 30.55 -11.15 -9.04
C MET A 308 31.10 -11.99 -10.19
N LEU A 309 31.04 -13.32 -10.11
CA LEU A 309 31.44 -14.21 -11.20
C LEU A 309 30.74 -13.85 -12.53
N THR A 310 29.46 -13.51 -12.49
CA THR A 310 28.70 -13.19 -13.70
C THR A 310 29.08 -11.83 -14.29
N TYR A 311 29.38 -10.83 -13.45
CA TYR A 311 29.53 -9.44 -13.85
C TYR A 311 30.98 -8.94 -14.00
N THR A 312 31.94 -9.57 -13.32
CA THR A 312 33.35 -9.16 -13.39
C THR A 312 34.14 -9.94 -14.41
N LEU A 313 33.72 -11.17 -14.74
CA LEU A 313 34.54 -12.11 -15.51
C LEU A 313 34.95 -11.61 -16.90
N GLN A 314 34.10 -10.85 -17.59
CA GLN A 314 34.49 -10.22 -18.87
C GLN A 314 35.50 -9.09 -18.71
N LYS A 315 35.42 -8.33 -17.61
CA LYS A 315 36.41 -7.29 -17.31
C LYS A 315 37.73 -7.95 -16.94
N VAL A 316 37.68 -9.05 -16.20
CA VAL A 316 38.85 -9.88 -15.88
C VAL A 316 39.48 -10.46 -17.16
N ASP A 317 38.68 -11.01 -18.08
CA ASP A 317 39.15 -11.51 -19.38
C ASP A 317 39.87 -10.42 -20.18
N LYS A 318 39.33 -9.18 -20.20
CA LYS A 318 39.99 -8.04 -20.85
C LYS A 318 41.31 -7.64 -20.18
N VAL A 319 41.37 -7.62 -18.85
CA VAL A 319 42.61 -7.32 -18.11
C VAL A 319 43.67 -8.38 -18.43
N LEU A 320 43.28 -9.66 -18.41
CA LEU A 320 44.18 -10.77 -18.71
C LEU A 320 44.65 -10.73 -20.16
N LEU A 321 43.77 -10.46 -21.14
CA LEU A 321 44.17 -10.29 -22.54
C LEU A 321 45.22 -9.21 -22.72
N ARG A 322 45.01 -8.03 -22.11
CA ARG A 322 45.94 -6.92 -22.24
C ARG A 322 47.34 -7.28 -21.73
N TYR A 323 47.42 -7.89 -20.54
CA TYR A 323 48.70 -8.24 -19.91
C TYR A 323 49.38 -9.48 -20.48
N PHE A 324 48.64 -10.45 -21.02
CA PHE A 324 49.18 -11.74 -21.47
C PHE A 324 49.26 -11.89 -23.00
N GLN A 325 48.65 -10.97 -23.75
CA GLN A 325 48.61 -11.00 -25.21
C GLN A 325 49.04 -9.69 -25.88
N GLU A 326 48.64 -8.52 -25.37
CA GLU A 326 48.82 -7.23 -26.07
C GLU A 326 50.13 -6.54 -25.67
N ASP A 327 50.29 -6.18 -24.40
CA ASP A 327 51.37 -5.33 -23.91
C ASP A 327 52.59 -6.13 -23.42
N ASP A 328 53.79 -5.53 -23.46
CA ASP A 328 55.01 -6.09 -22.86
C ASP A 328 55.28 -5.44 -21.49
N HIS A 329 55.05 -6.21 -20.43
CA HIS A 329 55.23 -5.78 -19.05
C HIS A 329 56.34 -6.57 -18.36
N GLN A 330 57.03 -5.93 -17.40
CA GLN A 330 58.11 -6.55 -16.65
C GLN A 330 57.63 -7.68 -15.71
N ASP A 331 56.42 -7.54 -15.14
CA ASP A 331 55.71 -8.61 -14.42
C ASP A 331 54.20 -8.56 -14.74
N PRO A 332 53.75 -9.18 -15.84
CA PRO A 332 52.36 -9.15 -16.27
C PRO A 332 51.43 -9.86 -15.28
N TYR A 333 51.94 -10.81 -14.50
CA TYR A 333 51.12 -11.56 -13.54
C TYR A 333 50.77 -10.71 -12.33
N ALA A 334 51.77 -10.08 -11.68
CA ALA A 334 51.52 -9.24 -10.51
C ALA A 334 50.62 -8.05 -10.86
N GLN A 335 50.84 -7.42 -12.02
CA GLN A 335 50.05 -6.28 -12.48
C GLN A 335 48.60 -6.67 -12.81
N ALA A 336 48.39 -7.79 -13.51
CA ALA A 336 47.05 -8.29 -13.75
C ALA A 336 46.31 -8.62 -12.44
N MET A 337 46.97 -9.29 -11.49
CA MET A 337 46.38 -9.62 -10.19
C MET A 337 46.07 -8.37 -9.35
N GLN A 338 46.92 -7.35 -9.40
CA GLN A 338 46.67 -6.07 -8.74
C GLN A 338 45.43 -5.39 -9.32
N GLU A 339 45.33 -5.27 -10.65
CA GLU A 339 44.20 -4.62 -11.29
C GLU A 339 42.88 -5.40 -11.13
N ILE A 340 42.94 -6.73 -11.17
CA ILE A 340 41.80 -7.59 -10.86
C ILE A 340 41.38 -7.40 -9.40
N GLY A 341 42.33 -7.34 -8.46
CA GLY A 341 42.06 -7.04 -7.05
C GLY A 341 41.38 -5.68 -6.86
N ASP A 342 41.87 -4.65 -7.54
CA ASP A 342 41.29 -3.31 -7.50
C ASP A 342 39.91 -3.25 -8.19
N LEU A 343 39.67 -4.06 -9.21
CA LEU A 343 38.35 -4.24 -9.80
C LEU A 343 37.39 -4.88 -8.78
N VAL A 344 37.79 -5.94 -8.09
CA VAL A 344 36.98 -6.61 -7.06
C VAL A 344 36.62 -5.63 -5.94
N ARG A 345 37.60 -4.90 -5.40
CA ARG A 345 37.38 -3.87 -4.35
C ARG A 345 36.43 -2.77 -4.81
N ARG A 346 36.60 -2.25 -6.04
CA ARG A 346 35.70 -1.23 -6.61
C ARG A 346 34.26 -1.72 -6.76
N MET A 347 34.07 -2.99 -7.14
CA MET A 347 32.75 -3.59 -7.30
C MET A 347 32.04 -3.82 -5.96
N LEU A 348 32.78 -4.21 -4.91
CA LEU A 348 32.24 -4.40 -3.56
C LEU A 348 32.01 -3.06 -2.83
N GLY A 349 32.83 -2.04 -3.11
CA GLY A 349 32.74 -0.74 -2.44
C GLY A 349 32.95 -0.87 -0.92
N SER A 350 32.12 -0.19 -0.14
CA SER A 350 32.15 -0.26 1.33
C SER A 350 31.67 -1.61 1.91
N ALA A 351 31.19 -2.53 1.07
CA ALA A 351 30.78 -3.88 1.50
C ALA A 351 31.96 -4.87 1.58
N ALA A 352 33.20 -4.42 1.37
CA ALA A 352 34.40 -5.24 1.26
C ALA A 352 34.92 -5.83 2.59
N THR A 353 34.27 -5.57 3.74
CA THR A 353 34.69 -6.12 5.05
C THR A 353 33.76 -7.25 5.47
N ALA A 354 33.89 -8.41 4.83
CA ALA A 354 33.30 -9.65 5.35
C ALA A 354 34.28 -10.28 6.35
N GLU A 355 33.84 -10.44 7.60
CA GLU A 355 34.56 -11.27 8.56
C GLU A 355 34.51 -12.74 8.12
N PRO A 356 35.57 -13.53 8.36
CA PRO A 356 35.55 -14.97 8.10
C PRO A 356 34.40 -15.64 8.86
N MET A 357 33.89 -16.72 8.29
CA MET A 357 32.73 -17.40 8.82
C MET A 357 33.05 -18.00 10.21
N GLN A 358 32.31 -17.60 11.24
CA GLN A 358 32.53 -18.04 12.61
C GLN A 358 32.11 -19.51 12.82
N THR A 359 32.63 -20.19 13.84
CA THR A 359 32.24 -21.58 14.15
C THR A 359 30.79 -21.67 14.67
N ILE A 360 30.05 -22.71 14.28
CA ILE A 360 28.71 -22.98 14.82
C ILE A 360 28.86 -23.53 16.24
N PRO A 361 28.05 -23.06 17.22
CA PRO A 361 27.99 -23.66 18.56
C PRO A 361 27.60 -25.15 18.48
N GLU A 362 28.25 -26.01 19.28
CA GLU A 362 27.98 -27.45 19.28
C GLU A 362 26.52 -27.78 19.61
N LEU A 363 26.00 -28.86 19.00
CA LEU A 363 24.64 -29.34 19.23
C LEU A 363 24.54 -29.92 20.65
N ASN A 364 24.08 -29.13 21.62
CA ASN A 364 23.82 -29.65 22.96
C ASN A 364 22.73 -30.74 22.88
N SER A 365 23.06 -31.93 23.39
CA SER A 365 22.16 -33.09 23.40
C SER A 365 20.91 -32.78 24.25
N PRO A 366 19.70 -33.10 23.79
CA PRO A 366 18.47 -32.88 24.54
C PRO A 366 18.33 -33.97 25.61
N THR A 367 19.06 -33.88 26.71
CA THR A 367 18.95 -34.86 27.82
C THR A 367 18.44 -34.28 29.13
N ASP A 368 18.11 -32.99 29.19
CA ASP A 368 17.49 -32.37 30.39
C ASP A 368 16.17 -31.65 30.07
N ALA A 369 15.27 -32.32 29.34
CA ALA A 369 13.87 -31.92 29.27
C ALA A 369 13.06 -32.78 30.27
N VAL A 370 12.76 -32.18 31.42
CA VAL A 370 11.87 -32.73 32.45
C VAL A 370 10.51 -33.05 31.83
N ALA A 371 10.06 -34.31 31.98
CA ALA A 371 8.74 -34.75 31.55
C ALA A 371 7.63 -34.03 32.35
N PRO A 372 6.48 -33.72 31.73
CA PRO A 372 5.38 -33.06 32.43
C PRO A 372 4.80 -33.96 33.53
N PRO A 373 4.31 -33.39 34.65
CA PRO A 373 3.81 -34.18 35.76
C PRO A 373 2.51 -34.88 35.35
N GLN A 374 2.43 -36.18 35.61
CA GLN A 374 1.14 -36.87 35.58
C GLN A 374 0.33 -36.42 36.80
N ASP A 375 -0.92 -36.02 36.56
CA ASP A 375 -1.83 -35.52 37.58
C ASP A 375 -2.07 -36.58 38.69
N PRO A 376 -1.68 -36.29 39.95
CA PRO A 376 -1.85 -37.21 41.07
C PRO A 376 -3.31 -37.57 41.35
N GLY A 377 -4.25 -36.67 41.02
CA GLY A 377 -5.68 -36.88 41.24
C GLY A 377 -6.25 -38.00 40.38
N THR A 378 -5.79 -38.10 39.12
CA THR A 378 -6.23 -39.13 38.18
C THR A 378 -5.70 -40.53 38.57
N LEU A 379 -4.45 -40.62 39.05
CA LEU A 379 -3.86 -41.86 39.56
C LEU A 379 -4.50 -42.32 40.88
N ALA A 380 -4.87 -41.39 41.75
CA ALA A 380 -5.57 -41.70 42.99
C ALA A 380 -6.99 -42.24 42.75
N LEU A 381 -7.72 -41.67 41.77
CA LEU A 381 -9.08 -42.10 41.43
C LEU A 381 -9.10 -43.49 40.76
N LEU A 382 -8.13 -43.77 39.87
CA LEU A 382 -7.98 -45.09 39.24
C LEU A 382 -7.60 -46.19 40.24
N ASN A 383 -6.71 -45.89 41.20
CA ASN A 383 -6.37 -46.83 42.26
C ASN A 383 -7.52 -47.07 43.25
N ALA A 384 -8.28 -46.02 43.60
CA ALA A 384 -9.44 -46.17 44.48
C ALA A 384 -10.55 -47.02 43.84
N LEU A 385 -10.89 -46.76 42.58
CA LEU A 385 -11.94 -47.49 41.86
C LEU A 385 -11.51 -48.90 41.44
N GLY A 386 -10.22 -49.12 41.19
CA GLY A 386 -9.64 -50.41 40.84
C GLY A 386 -9.61 -51.45 41.97
N SER A 387 -9.96 -51.05 43.20
CA SER A 387 -10.06 -51.93 44.38
C SER A 387 -11.48 -52.44 44.67
N VAL A 388 -12.50 -51.88 44.00
CA VAL A 388 -13.93 -52.16 44.27
C VAL A 388 -14.63 -52.84 43.09
N LEU A 389 -14.08 -52.76 41.88
CA LEU A 389 -14.73 -53.26 40.65
C LEU A 389 -14.13 -54.61 40.17
N PRO A 390 -14.95 -55.55 39.64
CA PRO A 390 -14.47 -56.79 39.04
C PRO A 390 -13.57 -56.55 37.80
N ASP A 391 -12.61 -57.45 37.55
CA ASP A 391 -11.55 -57.28 36.52
C ASP A 391 -12.08 -56.95 35.11
N ALA A 392 -13.21 -57.55 34.72
CA ALA A 392 -13.85 -57.29 33.43
C ALA A 392 -14.39 -55.84 33.30
N GLN A 393 -14.85 -55.24 34.39
CA GLN A 393 -15.31 -53.84 34.42
C GLN A 393 -14.14 -52.87 34.55
N LYS A 394 -13.06 -53.26 35.24
CA LYS A 394 -11.81 -52.49 35.31
C LYS A 394 -11.17 -52.32 33.93
N ALA A 395 -11.07 -53.40 33.15
CA ALA A 395 -10.63 -53.34 31.75
C ALA A 395 -11.55 -52.47 30.89
N LYS A 396 -12.87 -52.52 31.12
CA LYS A 396 -13.85 -51.70 30.39
C LYS A 396 -13.74 -50.21 30.73
N LEU A 397 -13.46 -49.89 31.99
CA LEU A 397 -13.22 -48.52 32.46
C LEU A 397 -11.92 -47.98 31.86
N GLU A 398 -10.84 -48.77 31.87
CA GLU A 398 -9.57 -48.41 31.20
C GLU A 398 -9.76 -48.18 29.71
N THR A 399 -10.57 -48.98 29.01
CA THR A 399 -10.88 -48.75 27.59
C THR A 399 -11.71 -47.49 27.34
N LEU A 400 -12.60 -47.09 28.26
CA LEU A 400 -13.39 -45.87 28.15
C LEU A 400 -12.55 -44.59 28.32
N PHE A 401 -11.47 -44.66 29.10
CA PHE A 401 -10.53 -43.55 29.27
C PHE A 401 -9.44 -43.50 28.20
N THR A 402 -9.06 -44.65 27.63
CA THR A 402 -8.05 -44.71 26.56
C THR A 402 -8.63 -44.50 25.15
N GLN A 403 -9.90 -44.80 24.92
CA GLN A 403 -10.58 -44.54 23.65
C GLN A 403 -12.08 -44.18 23.85
N PRO A 404 -12.46 -42.88 23.89
CA PRO A 404 -13.86 -42.53 23.88
C PRO A 404 -14.46 -42.78 22.49
N SER A 405 -15.54 -43.55 22.43
CA SER A 405 -16.32 -43.82 21.23
C SER A 405 -16.76 -42.51 20.56
N VAL A 406 -16.53 -42.41 19.25
CA VAL A 406 -16.93 -41.30 18.38
C VAL A 406 -18.46 -41.17 18.41
N ASN A 407 -18.97 -40.33 19.31
CA ASN A 407 -20.28 -39.72 19.10
C ASN A 407 -20.12 -38.74 17.93
N ASP A 408 -20.96 -38.87 16.90
CA ASP A 408 -21.11 -37.91 15.82
C ASP A 408 -21.52 -36.55 16.40
N ARG A 409 -20.52 -35.78 16.81
CA ARG A 409 -20.71 -34.38 17.16
C ARG A 409 -20.90 -33.63 15.85
N ILE A 410 -22.06 -32.98 15.67
CA ILE A 410 -22.26 -31.98 14.60
C ILE A 410 -21.17 -30.90 14.66
N VAL A 411 -20.64 -30.64 15.86
CA VAL A 411 -19.48 -29.78 16.11
C VAL A 411 -18.34 -30.64 16.68
N SER A 412 -17.45 -31.10 15.81
CA SER A 412 -16.20 -31.76 16.22
C SER A 412 -15.43 -30.86 17.20
N PRO A 413 -14.84 -31.39 18.29
CA PRO A 413 -13.87 -30.61 19.07
C PRO A 413 -12.76 -30.21 18.11
N ALA A 414 -12.43 -28.91 18.08
CA ALA A 414 -11.31 -28.45 17.29
C ALA A 414 -10.08 -29.28 17.70
N ARG A 415 -9.44 -29.97 16.75
CA ARG A 415 -8.10 -30.51 16.97
C ARG A 415 -7.28 -29.32 17.43
N GLY A 416 -6.77 -29.34 18.66
CA GLY A 416 -5.92 -28.29 19.20
C GLY A 416 -4.70 -28.16 18.30
N SER A 417 -4.78 -27.30 17.28
CA SER A 417 -3.60 -26.85 16.59
C SER A 417 -2.92 -25.89 17.55
N ASN A 418 -1.79 -26.28 18.13
CA ASN A 418 -0.82 -25.37 18.74
C ASN A 418 -0.19 -24.40 17.69
N ALA A 419 -0.85 -24.16 16.57
CA ALA A 419 -0.54 -23.10 15.64
C ALA A 419 -1.24 -21.85 16.15
N GLY A 420 -0.52 -21.00 16.88
CA GLY A 420 -1.04 -19.70 17.31
C GLY A 420 -1.62 -18.93 16.12
N LEU A 421 -2.68 -18.15 16.37
CA LEU A 421 -3.25 -17.22 15.40
C LEU A 421 -2.39 -15.95 15.35
N SER A 422 -1.85 -15.61 14.17
CA SER A 422 -1.08 -14.37 14.00
C SER A 422 -2.00 -13.14 14.06
N LEU A 423 -1.46 -11.99 14.45
CA LEU A 423 -2.20 -10.73 14.54
C LEU A 423 -2.77 -10.31 13.18
N ALA A 424 -2.06 -10.56 12.07
CA ALA A 424 -2.56 -10.31 10.72
C ALA A 424 -3.71 -11.25 10.34
N ALA A 425 -3.64 -12.52 10.77
CA ALA A 425 -4.73 -13.47 10.58
C ALA A 425 -5.96 -13.06 11.42
N LEU A 426 -5.76 -12.66 12.69
CA LEU A 426 -6.81 -12.11 13.55
C LEU A 426 -7.45 -10.86 12.93
N VAL A 427 -6.65 -9.94 12.39
CA VAL A 427 -7.18 -8.74 11.73
C VAL A 427 -8.02 -9.10 10.50
N LYS A 428 -7.57 -10.08 9.70
CA LYS A 428 -8.32 -10.55 8.54
C LYS A 428 -9.64 -11.22 8.97
N GLU A 429 -9.60 -12.09 9.97
CA GLU A 429 -10.77 -12.75 10.53
C GLU A 429 -11.76 -11.73 11.12
N TYR A 430 -11.25 -10.78 11.90
CA TYR A 430 -12.04 -9.68 12.45
C TYR A 430 -12.65 -8.81 11.34
N GLU A 431 -11.91 -8.49 10.27
CA GLU A 431 -12.47 -7.79 9.10
C GLU A 431 -13.59 -8.60 8.45
N GLU A 432 -13.37 -9.88 8.17
CA GLU A 432 -14.36 -10.76 7.56
C GLU A 432 -15.62 -10.90 8.41
N ARG A 433 -15.46 -11.00 9.74
CA ARG A 433 -16.58 -11.04 10.67
C ARG A 433 -17.36 -9.74 10.69
N GLN A 434 -16.69 -8.59 10.78
CA GLN A 434 -17.35 -7.28 10.76
C GLN A 434 -18.10 -7.01 9.44
N ILE A 435 -17.63 -7.58 8.33
CA ILE A 435 -18.34 -7.56 7.04
C ILE A 435 -19.55 -8.51 7.09
N ARG A 436 -19.37 -9.75 7.57
CA ARG A 436 -20.43 -10.77 7.66
C ARG A 436 -21.58 -10.35 8.57
N GLU A 437 -21.28 -9.73 9.71
CA GLU A 437 -22.25 -9.19 10.67
C GLU A 437 -22.88 -7.87 10.20
N GLY A 438 -22.48 -7.34 9.03
CA GLY A 438 -23.04 -6.12 8.45
C GLY A 438 -22.55 -4.81 9.10
N ALA A 439 -21.76 -4.88 10.17
CA ALA A 439 -21.20 -3.70 10.85
C ALA A 439 -20.38 -2.81 9.89
N TRP A 440 -19.68 -3.43 8.93
CA TRP A 440 -18.90 -2.72 7.89
C TRP A 440 -19.51 -2.84 6.48
N ALA A 441 -20.84 -2.94 6.38
CA ALA A 441 -21.55 -2.93 5.09
C ALA A 441 -21.27 -1.66 4.25
N ASN A 442 -21.02 -0.52 4.91
CA ASN A 442 -20.61 0.70 4.21
C ASN A 442 -19.14 0.62 3.72
N PRO A 443 -18.87 0.69 2.41
CA PRO A 443 -17.52 0.54 1.87
C PRO A 443 -16.51 1.56 2.42
N ARG A 444 -16.99 2.77 2.74
CA ARG A 444 -16.14 3.85 3.27
C ARG A 444 -15.68 3.56 4.70
N THR A 445 -16.56 2.98 5.50
CA THR A 445 -16.24 2.50 6.86
C THR A 445 -15.22 1.39 6.76
N ARG A 446 -15.46 0.39 5.89
CA ARG A 446 -14.52 -0.72 5.64
C ARG A 446 -13.13 -0.24 5.24
N ILE A 447 -13.01 0.61 4.20
CA ILE A 447 -11.71 1.14 3.73
C ILE A 447 -10.99 1.87 4.87
N THR A 448 -11.72 2.66 5.66
CA THR A 448 -11.12 3.44 6.76
C THR A 448 -10.70 2.53 7.93
N ALA A 449 -11.51 1.53 8.28
CA ALA A 449 -11.20 0.57 9.34
C ALA A 449 -10.02 -0.32 8.95
N LYS A 450 -10.02 -0.86 7.72
CA LYS A 450 -8.93 -1.65 7.16
C LYS A 450 -7.60 -0.89 7.20
N ALA A 451 -7.56 0.34 6.69
CA ALA A 451 -6.33 1.15 6.72
C ALA A 451 -5.83 1.43 8.15
N ARG A 452 -6.74 1.49 9.14
CA ARG A 452 -6.35 1.61 10.56
C ARG A 452 -5.78 0.31 11.09
N LEU A 453 -6.43 -0.81 10.81
CA LEU A 453 -5.98 -2.15 11.23
C LEU A 453 -4.63 -2.51 10.61
N GLU A 454 -4.40 -2.19 9.34
CA GLU A 454 -3.09 -2.33 8.69
C GLU A 454 -2.02 -1.51 9.44
N GLY A 455 -2.33 -0.27 9.80
CA GLY A 455 -1.44 0.57 10.60
C GLY A 455 -1.19 0.02 12.01
N LEU A 456 -2.19 -0.60 12.64
CA LEU A 456 -2.05 -1.26 13.94
C LEU A 456 -1.21 -2.54 13.85
N CYS A 457 -1.45 -3.38 12.83
CA CYS A 457 -0.62 -4.54 12.52
C CYS A 457 0.84 -4.15 12.28
N GLU A 458 1.10 -3.02 11.63
CA GLU A 458 2.48 -2.57 11.43
C GLU A 458 3.13 -2.08 12.73
N LEU A 459 2.39 -1.42 13.62
CA LEU A 459 2.92 -0.97 14.91
C LEU A 459 3.18 -2.11 15.89
N LEU A 460 2.30 -3.11 15.90
CA LEU A 460 2.38 -4.24 16.83
C LEU A 460 3.15 -5.44 16.27
N GLY A 461 3.32 -5.51 14.94
CA GLY A 461 3.95 -6.63 14.24
C GLY A 461 2.92 -7.69 13.81
N GLY A 462 2.40 -7.59 12.58
CA GLY A 462 1.31 -8.45 12.09
C GLY A 462 1.63 -9.95 12.02
N HIS A 463 2.90 -10.35 11.97
CA HIS A 463 3.31 -11.75 11.98
C HIS A 463 3.28 -12.39 13.39
N ARG A 464 3.22 -11.57 14.45
CA ARG A 464 3.27 -12.07 15.83
C ARG A 464 2.01 -12.83 16.20
N GLN A 465 2.17 -13.83 17.06
CA GLN A 465 1.03 -14.54 17.64
C GLN A 465 0.27 -13.66 18.61
N VAL A 466 -1.06 -13.69 18.53
CA VAL A 466 -1.95 -12.83 19.33
C VAL A 466 -1.75 -13.07 20.83
N GLU A 467 -1.47 -14.31 21.23
CA GLU A 467 -1.16 -14.72 22.61
C GLU A 467 0.08 -14.04 23.20
N THR A 468 1.02 -13.60 22.36
CA THR A 468 2.28 -12.97 22.79
C THR A 468 2.14 -11.47 23.07
N LEU A 469 0.96 -10.89 22.84
CA LEU A 469 0.73 -9.45 23.05
C LEU A 469 0.60 -9.16 24.54
N THR A 470 1.41 -8.24 25.04
CA THR A 470 1.40 -7.85 26.45
C THR A 470 0.66 -6.55 26.70
N ARG A 471 0.19 -6.37 27.94
CA ARG A 471 -0.39 -5.10 28.42
C ARG A 471 0.57 -3.92 28.28
N ALA A 472 1.86 -4.14 28.50
CA ALA A 472 2.89 -3.10 28.39
C ALA A 472 2.98 -2.58 26.94
N GLU A 473 3.04 -3.47 25.96
CA GLU A 473 3.09 -3.10 24.54
C GLU A 473 1.82 -2.38 24.09
N PHE A 474 0.65 -2.77 24.59
CA PHE A 474 -0.59 -2.09 24.28
C PHE A 474 -0.65 -0.66 24.88
N ASN A 475 0.00 -0.43 26.03
CA ASN A 475 0.22 0.93 26.55
C ASN A 475 1.19 1.72 25.66
N THR A 476 2.29 1.12 25.21
CA THR A 476 3.22 1.77 24.27
C THR A 476 2.53 2.13 22.97
N LEU A 477 1.66 1.26 22.43
CA LEU A 477 0.82 1.55 21.27
C LEU A 477 -0.05 2.79 21.51
N ARG A 478 -0.74 2.86 22.65
CA ARG A 478 -1.58 4.02 23.03
C ARG A 478 -0.78 5.31 22.95
N ASP A 479 0.44 5.30 23.45
CA ASP A 479 1.28 6.49 23.55
C ASP A 479 1.84 6.87 22.16
N HIS A 480 2.25 5.88 21.35
CA HIS A 480 2.78 6.07 20.00
C HIS A 480 1.72 6.51 18.97
N LEU A 481 0.45 6.17 19.15
CA LEU A 481 -0.63 6.56 18.24
C LEU A 481 -0.80 8.09 18.12
N ARG A 482 -0.34 8.87 19.11
CA ARG A 482 -0.32 10.34 19.04
C ARG A 482 0.67 10.85 17.99
N SER A 483 1.75 10.11 17.77
CA SER A 483 2.78 10.41 16.78
C SER A 483 2.48 9.76 15.43
N TYR A 484 1.29 9.19 15.20
CA TYR A 484 0.98 8.58 13.91
C TYR A 484 0.91 9.64 12.79
N PRO A 485 1.55 9.46 11.63
CA PRO A 485 1.61 10.45 10.55
C PRO A 485 0.28 10.69 9.86
N LYS A 486 -0.11 11.95 9.73
CA LYS A 486 -1.30 12.39 9.00
C LYS A 486 -1.14 12.09 7.51
N ASN A 487 -2.22 11.62 6.87
CA ASN A 487 -2.26 11.32 5.44
C ASN A 487 -1.16 10.35 4.97
N ARG A 488 -0.72 9.42 5.83
CA ARG A 488 0.37 8.47 5.57
C ARG A 488 0.37 7.87 4.17
N HIS A 489 -0.75 7.25 3.77
CA HIS A 489 -0.89 6.57 2.47
C HIS A 489 -1.08 7.53 1.27
N ARG A 490 -1.27 8.83 1.52
CA ARG A 490 -1.44 9.87 0.50
C ARG A 490 -0.16 10.67 0.26
N LEU A 491 0.69 10.84 1.27
CA LEU A 491 1.92 11.62 1.17
C LEU A 491 3.09 10.76 0.70
N ARG A 492 3.80 11.21 -0.35
CA ARG A 492 4.95 10.50 -0.93
C ARG A 492 6.07 10.25 0.08
N ALA A 493 6.26 11.16 1.04
CA ALA A 493 7.30 11.05 2.06
C ALA A 493 7.06 9.90 3.05
N THR A 494 5.81 9.53 3.31
CA THR A 494 5.44 8.59 4.39
C THR A 494 4.81 7.29 3.88
N ARG A 495 4.42 7.21 2.60
CA ARG A 495 3.61 6.10 2.06
C ARG A 495 4.34 4.75 2.01
N ASN A 496 5.66 4.76 1.78
CA ASN A 496 6.48 3.55 1.62
C ASN A 496 7.57 3.43 2.69
N GLN A 497 7.53 4.27 3.74
CA GLN A 497 8.46 4.20 4.86
C GLN A 497 7.82 3.42 6.02
N PRO A 498 8.61 2.61 6.76
CA PRO A 498 8.12 1.97 7.97
C PRO A 498 7.67 3.01 8.97
N LEU A 499 6.53 2.75 9.59
CA LEU A 499 5.89 3.66 10.52
C LEU A 499 6.79 4.01 11.71
N SER A 500 7.59 3.06 12.19
CA SER A 500 8.59 3.27 13.24
C SER A 500 9.61 4.35 12.87
N LYS A 501 10.21 4.27 11.67
CA LYS A 501 11.18 5.26 11.18
C LYS A 501 10.55 6.64 10.99
N ILE A 502 9.32 6.69 10.48
CA ILE A 502 8.60 7.96 10.33
C ILE A 502 8.45 8.61 11.70
N ILE A 503 7.94 7.87 12.70
CA ILE A 503 7.71 8.35 14.07
C ILE A 503 9.01 8.85 14.71
N SER A 504 10.11 8.11 14.56
CA SER A 504 11.42 8.47 15.13
C SER A 504 12.04 9.70 14.47
N ASP A 505 11.87 9.90 13.15
CA ASP A 505 12.48 11.01 12.42
C ASP A 505 11.82 12.37 12.71
N GLY A 506 10.61 12.39 13.29
CA GLY A 506 9.91 13.61 13.75
C GLY A 506 9.50 14.64 12.68
N LYS A 507 9.80 14.41 11.40
CA LYS A 507 9.63 15.39 10.30
C LYS A 507 8.24 15.38 9.64
N PHE A 508 7.17 15.12 10.39
CA PHE A 508 5.82 14.99 9.81
C PHE A 508 4.74 15.56 10.74
N GLU A 509 3.61 15.96 10.16
CA GLU A 509 2.46 16.41 10.92
C GLU A 509 1.71 15.18 11.49
N PRO A 510 1.57 15.03 12.82
CA PRO A 510 0.85 13.91 13.41
C PRO A 510 -0.66 14.01 13.17
N ILE A 511 -1.37 12.89 13.33
CA ILE A 511 -2.83 12.87 13.30
C ILE A 511 -3.41 13.63 14.49
N ASN A 512 -4.60 14.20 14.30
CA ASN A 512 -5.34 14.81 15.40
C ASN A 512 -5.58 13.76 16.51
N PRO A 513 -5.45 14.11 17.81
CA PRO A 513 -5.66 13.18 18.92
C PRO A 513 -7.03 12.47 18.90
N ARG A 514 -8.08 13.09 18.34
CA ARG A 514 -9.39 12.44 18.15
C ARG A 514 -9.35 11.33 17.09
N THR A 515 -8.50 11.48 16.07
CA THR A 515 -8.25 10.42 15.09
C THR A 515 -7.43 9.31 15.73
N ALA A 516 -6.41 9.63 16.53
CA ALA A 516 -5.63 8.64 17.28
C ALA A 516 -6.52 7.83 18.23
N LYS A 517 -7.46 8.49 18.93
CA LYS A 517 -8.49 7.80 19.73
C LYS A 517 -9.27 6.78 18.91
N LYS A 518 -9.66 7.08 17.67
CA LYS A 518 -10.37 6.11 16.80
C LYS A 518 -9.52 4.93 16.37
N PHE A 519 -8.20 5.10 16.22
CA PHE A 519 -7.28 3.97 16.04
C PHE A 519 -7.26 3.12 17.31
N PHE A 520 -7.12 3.76 18.47
CA PHE A 520 -7.04 3.07 19.75
C PHE A 520 -8.31 2.28 20.08
N GLU A 521 -9.51 2.87 19.92
CA GLU A 521 -10.77 2.14 20.17
C GLU A 521 -10.93 0.93 19.22
N LEU A 522 -10.43 1.03 17.98
CA LEU A 522 -10.43 -0.11 17.05
C LEU A 522 -9.44 -1.20 17.48
N ALA A 523 -8.26 -0.81 17.99
CA ALA A 523 -7.30 -1.75 18.58
C ALA A 523 -7.88 -2.46 19.81
N ARG A 524 -8.60 -1.73 20.68
CA ARG A 524 -9.28 -2.32 21.84
C ARG A 524 -10.37 -3.31 21.41
N ALA A 525 -11.14 -2.96 20.38
CA ALA A 525 -12.17 -3.84 19.84
C ALA A 525 -11.56 -5.14 19.27
N LEU A 526 -10.44 -5.04 18.56
CA LEU A 526 -9.70 -6.20 18.04
C LEU A 526 -9.17 -7.11 19.16
N VAL A 527 -8.59 -6.54 20.22
CA VAL A 527 -8.10 -7.31 21.38
C VAL A 527 -9.24 -7.93 22.18
N THR A 528 -10.34 -7.19 22.37
CA THR A 528 -11.53 -7.73 23.04
C THR A 528 -12.10 -8.89 22.24
N TYR A 529 -12.15 -8.76 20.91
CA TYR A 529 -12.51 -9.87 20.03
C TYR A 529 -11.61 -11.09 20.20
N ALA A 530 -10.27 -10.88 20.26
CA ALA A 530 -9.34 -11.97 20.47
C ALA A 530 -9.59 -12.72 21.79
N HIS A 531 -9.88 -11.97 22.86
CA HIS A 531 -10.24 -12.54 24.15
C HIS A 531 -11.57 -13.31 24.08
N ASP A 532 -12.60 -12.73 23.47
CA ASP A 532 -13.92 -13.33 23.38
C ASP A 532 -13.95 -14.60 22.51
N GLN A 533 -13.00 -14.74 21.56
CA GLN A 533 -12.78 -15.97 20.78
C GLN A 533 -11.84 -16.98 21.48
N GLY A 534 -11.26 -16.63 22.64
CA GLY A 534 -10.35 -17.50 23.38
C GLY A 534 -8.92 -17.56 22.83
N TYR A 535 -8.51 -16.63 21.95
CA TYR A 535 -7.12 -16.55 21.45
C TYR A 535 -6.14 -15.95 22.47
N ILE A 536 -6.64 -15.20 23.45
CA ILE A 536 -5.90 -14.70 24.61
C ILE A 536 -6.69 -15.00 25.88
N THR A 537 -5.98 -15.31 26.96
CA THR A 537 -6.57 -15.63 28.26
C THR A 537 -7.11 -14.39 28.99
N GLU A 538 -6.44 -13.25 28.82
CA GLU A 538 -6.80 -11.99 29.47
C GLU A 538 -6.98 -10.86 28.45
N ASN A 539 -7.96 -9.99 28.68
CA ASN A 539 -8.14 -8.80 27.86
C ASN A 539 -7.11 -7.72 28.20
N ILE A 540 -5.98 -7.71 27.48
CA ILE A 540 -4.90 -6.72 27.64
C ILE A 540 -5.31 -5.28 27.31
N ALA A 541 -6.52 -5.04 26.81
CA ALA A 541 -7.08 -3.71 26.50
C ALA A 541 -8.16 -3.25 27.51
N ALA A 542 -8.52 -4.08 28.48
CA ALA A 542 -9.55 -3.80 29.48
C ALA A 542 -9.17 -2.57 30.33
N GLY A 543 -10.14 -1.68 30.59
CA GLY A 543 -9.94 -0.49 31.42
C GLY A 543 -9.04 0.63 30.86
N LEU A 544 -8.36 0.46 29.72
CA LEU A 544 -7.54 1.54 29.15
C LEU A 544 -8.38 2.58 28.44
N ALA A 545 -8.08 3.86 28.68
CA ALA A 545 -8.71 4.98 27.98
C ALA A 545 -7.68 5.80 27.20
N PHE A 546 -8.09 6.30 26.03
CA PHE A 546 -7.30 7.29 25.29
C PHE A 546 -7.76 8.70 25.61
N SER A 547 -6.94 9.44 26.36
CA SER A 547 -7.21 10.84 26.69
C SER A 547 -6.99 11.75 25.48
N THR A 548 -7.97 12.62 25.21
CA THR A 548 -7.88 13.71 24.23
C THR A 548 -7.70 15.07 24.89
N LYS A 549 -7.28 15.12 26.17
CA LYS A 549 -6.97 16.39 26.86
C LYS A 549 -5.84 17.11 26.11
N GLY A 550 -5.99 18.43 25.93
CA GLY A 550 -5.05 19.26 25.15
C GLY A 550 -5.25 19.22 23.63
N ALA A 551 -6.16 18.40 23.09
CA ALA A 551 -6.51 18.45 21.68
C ALA A 551 -7.32 19.72 21.37
N GLU A 552 -6.97 20.44 20.30
CA GLU A 552 -7.75 21.60 19.85
C GLU A 552 -9.24 21.27 19.77
N ALA A 553 -10.07 22.17 20.29
CA ALA A 553 -11.52 22.08 20.17
C ALA A 553 -11.89 21.86 18.69
N PRO A 554 -12.93 21.07 18.38
CA PRO A 554 -13.34 20.92 17.00
C PRO A 554 -13.66 22.31 16.48
N ARG A 555 -13.12 22.69 15.31
CA ARG A 555 -13.47 23.97 14.68
C ARG A 555 -14.99 24.07 14.63
N LYS A 556 -15.56 25.14 15.19
CA LYS A 556 -16.98 25.43 15.02
C LYS A 556 -17.21 25.68 13.53
N ARG A 557 -18.00 24.83 12.89
CA ARG A 557 -18.30 24.90 11.46
C ARG A 557 -19.65 25.61 11.17
N THR A 558 -20.22 26.23 12.20
CA THR A 558 -21.46 26.99 12.10
C THR A 558 -21.21 28.26 11.30
N TYR A 559 -22.14 28.59 10.41
CA TYR A 559 -22.07 29.81 9.60
C TYR A 559 -22.50 31.02 10.45
N SER A 560 -21.78 32.13 10.33
CA SER A 560 -22.24 33.43 10.83
C SER A 560 -23.40 33.95 9.96
N PRO A 561 -24.23 34.88 10.46
CA PRO A 561 -25.28 35.52 9.65
C PRO A 561 -24.74 36.08 8.32
N SER A 562 -23.61 36.80 8.35
CA SER A 562 -22.95 37.33 7.15
C SER A 562 -22.42 36.26 6.18
N GLN A 563 -22.04 35.08 6.68
CA GLN A 563 -21.65 33.96 5.83
C GLN A 563 -22.87 33.28 5.19
N ILE A 564 -24.00 33.21 5.88
CA ILE A 564 -25.27 32.72 5.32
C ILE A 564 -25.74 33.67 4.22
N GLU A 565 -25.69 34.97 4.47
CA GLU A 565 -25.99 36.00 3.47
C GLU A 565 -25.14 35.83 2.21
N LYS A 566 -23.80 35.76 2.34
CA LYS A 566 -22.91 35.50 1.20
C LYS A 566 -23.22 34.20 0.47
N LEU A 567 -23.58 33.14 1.20
CA LEU A 567 -23.95 31.86 0.61
C LEU A 567 -25.24 31.98 -0.22
N LEU A 568 -26.26 32.66 0.30
CA LEU A 568 -27.57 32.81 -0.33
C LEU A 568 -27.63 33.93 -1.39
N HIS A 569 -26.63 34.82 -1.40
CA HIS A 569 -26.36 35.75 -2.51
C HIS A 569 -25.30 35.22 -3.49
N GLY A 570 -24.88 33.97 -3.32
CA GLY A 570 -23.91 33.33 -4.20
C GLY A 570 -24.46 33.08 -5.62
N PRO A 571 -23.58 32.72 -6.58
CA PRO A 571 -23.98 32.60 -7.99
C PRO A 571 -25.09 31.58 -8.30
N ALA A 572 -25.41 30.64 -7.41
CA ALA A 572 -26.56 29.76 -7.63
C ALA A 572 -27.91 30.50 -7.63
N TYR A 573 -27.97 31.69 -7.01
CA TYR A 573 -29.21 32.42 -6.77
C TYR A 573 -29.25 33.82 -7.41
N THR A 574 -28.09 34.37 -7.81
CA THR A 574 -27.96 35.76 -8.27
C THR A 574 -27.45 35.90 -9.70
N LEU A 575 -27.17 34.79 -10.41
CA LEU A 575 -26.75 34.86 -11.80
C LEU A 575 -27.86 35.45 -12.68
N THR A 576 -27.46 36.35 -13.58
CA THR A 576 -28.33 36.91 -14.63
C THR A 576 -27.99 36.34 -16.01
N THR A 577 -26.80 35.73 -16.14
CA THR A 577 -26.30 35.12 -17.38
C THR A 577 -25.85 33.68 -17.13
N PRO A 578 -26.01 32.78 -18.12
CA PRO A 578 -25.58 31.39 -17.97
C PRO A 578 -24.08 31.28 -17.65
N PRO A 579 -23.69 30.56 -16.59
CA PRO A 579 -22.30 30.44 -16.21
C PRO A 579 -21.56 29.43 -17.09
N ARG A 580 -20.23 29.39 -16.98
CA ARG A 580 -19.38 28.38 -17.66
C ARG A 580 -19.40 26.99 -17.01
N TRP A 581 -20.19 26.79 -15.97
CA TRP A 581 -20.37 25.50 -15.29
C TRP A 581 -21.82 25.04 -15.44
N ARG A 582 -22.05 23.72 -15.47
CA ARG A 582 -23.39 23.17 -15.69
C ARG A 582 -24.34 23.53 -14.56
N LEU A 583 -25.53 24.04 -14.91
CA LEU A 583 -26.60 24.34 -13.97
C LEU A 583 -27.38 23.05 -13.60
N ASP A 584 -26.80 22.23 -12.70
CA ASP A 584 -27.46 21.04 -12.17
C ASP A 584 -28.40 21.41 -10.99
N ASP A 585 -29.52 20.71 -10.83
CA ASP A 585 -30.58 21.06 -9.87
C ASP A 585 -30.13 20.95 -8.41
N TYR A 586 -29.32 19.93 -8.11
CA TYR A 586 -28.77 19.77 -6.77
C TYR A 586 -27.93 20.96 -6.32
N LYS A 587 -27.37 21.75 -7.26
CA LYS A 587 -26.54 22.92 -6.93
C LYS A 587 -27.37 24.09 -6.41
N PHE A 588 -28.62 24.20 -6.88
CA PHE A 588 -29.57 25.19 -6.40
C PHE A 588 -30.18 24.74 -5.07
N TRP A 589 -30.67 23.49 -5.00
CA TRP A 589 -31.49 23.02 -3.89
C TRP A 589 -30.71 22.63 -2.65
N LEU A 590 -29.52 22.01 -2.79
CA LEU A 590 -28.83 21.46 -1.61
C LEU A 590 -28.46 22.52 -0.55
N PRO A 591 -27.96 23.73 -0.87
CA PRO A 591 -27.68 24.71 0.19
C PRO A 591 -28.94 25.14 0.95
N LEU A 592 -30.06 25.35 0.26
CA LEU A 592 -31.36 25.69 0.87
C LEU A 592 -31.88 24.54 1.74
N LEU A 593 -31.93 23.33 1.20
CA LEU A 593 -32.36 22.14 1.94
C LEU A 593 -31.48 21.91 3.17
N GLY A 594 -30.16 22.11 3.07
CA GLY A 594 -29.25 21.97 4.21
C GLY A 594 -29.52 22.98 5.34
N LEU A 595 -29.90 24.21 4.98
CA LEU A 595 -30.22 25.28 5.95
C LEU A 595 -31.60 25.13 6.58
N PHE A 596 -32.61 24.69 5.82
CA PHE A 596 -34.01 24.66 6.28
C PHE A 596 -34.50 23.27 6.74
N THR A 597 -33.72 22.21 6.57
CA THR A 597 -34.07 20.86 7.08
C THR A 597 -33.07 20.32 8.10
N GLY A 598 -31.84 20.86 8.10
CA GLY A 598 -30.73 20.29 8.87
C GLY A 598 -30.35 18.86 8.47
N ALA A 599 -30.84 18.33 7.35
CA ALA A 599 -30.54 16.97 6.90
C ALA A 599 -29.07 16.79 6.48
N ARG A 600 -28.59 15.54 6.50
CA ARG A 600 -27.22 15.24 6.05
C ARG A 600 -27.16 15.31 4.52
N LEU A 601 -26.04 15.76 3.98
CA LEU A 601 -25.84 15.85 2.52
C LEU A 601 -26.15 14.54 1.79
N SER A 602 -25.70 13.40 2.34
CA SER A 602 -25.95 12.10 1.73
C SER A 602 -27.41 11.67 1.78
N GLU A 603 -28.17 12.12 2.80
CA GLU A 603 -29.62 11.87 2.91
C GLU A 603 -30.35 12.63 1.80
N LEU A 604 -30.01 13.91 1.59
CA LEU A 604 -30.60 14.75 0.56
C LEU A 604 -30.25 14.27 -0.86
N CYS A 605 -29.00 13.86 -1.10
CA CYS A 605 -28.56 13.40 -2.42
C CYS A 605 -29.12 12.03 -2.84
N GLN A 606 -29.69 11.24 -1.92
CA GLN A 606 -30.27 9.93 -2.23
C GLN A 606 -31.81 9.92 -2.22
N LEU A 607 -32.44 11.09 -2.05
CA LEU A 607 -33.89 11.22 -2.11
C LEU A 607 -34.43 10.78 -3.46
N ARG A 608 -35.56 10.08 -3.42
CA ARG A 608 -36.39 9.72 -4.56
C ARG A 608 -37.63 10.60 -4.59
N LEU A 609 -38.34 10.60 -5.71
CA LEU A 609 -39.56 11.42 -5.85
C LEU A 609 -40.66 10.98 -4.89
N GLU A 610 -40.76 9.69 -4.57
CA GLU A 610 -41.68 9.13 -3.57
C GLU A 610 -41.40 9.58 -2.12
N ASP A 611 -40.20 10.09 -1.85
CA ASP A 611 -39.86 10.58 -0.51
C ASP A 611 -40.46 11.96 -0.22
N ILE A 612 -40.92 12.68 -1.25
CA ILE A 612 -41.61 13.96 -1.11
C ILE A 612 -43.10 13.70 -1.24
N ARG A 613 -43.83 13.83 -0.14
CA ARG A 613 -45.26 13.50 -0.10
C ARG A 613 -45.99 14.34 0.92
N GLN A 614 -47.31 14.41 0.77
CA GLN A 614 -48.18 15.11 1.69
C GLN A 614 -48.85 14.09 2.63
N GLU A 615 -48.78 14.33 3.94
CA GLU A 615 -49.52 13.56 4.95
C GLU A 615 -50.26 14.56 5.85
N LEU A 616 -51.56 14.33 6.08
CA LEU A 616 -52.40 15.19 6.91
C LEU A 616 -52.31 16.69 6.55
N GLY A 617 -52.22 17.00 5.26
CA GLY A 617 -52.11 18.38 4.75
C GLY A 617 -50.70 18.99 4.81
N VAL A 618 -49.73 18.32 5.44
CA VAL A 618 -48.34 18.81 5.57
C VAL A 618 -47.44 18.11 4.55
N TRP A 619 -46.68 18.89 3.78
CA TRP A 619 -45.65 18.35 2.90
C TRP A 619 -44.40 17.94 3.69
N LEU A 620 -43.91 16.73 3.41
CA LEU A 620 -42.87 16.05 4.15
C LEU A 620 -41.78 15.51 3.23
N ILE A 621 -40.56 15.47 3.77
CA ILE A 621 -39.42 14.72 3.24
C ILE A 621 -39.25 13.47 4.10
N SER A 622 -39.46 12.30 3.51
CA SER A 622 -39.21 11.01 4.17
C SER A 622 -37.74 10.64 4.08
N ILE A 623 -37.06 10.60 5.22
CA ILE A 623 -35.69 10.08 5.32
C ILE A 623 -35.80 8.66 5.86
N ASN A 624 -35.59 7.69 4.97
CA ASN A 624 -35.83 6.27 5.24
C ASN A 624 -34.68 5.39 4.68
N ARG A 625 -34.77 4.08 4.95
CA ARG A 625 -33.86 3.05 4.40
C ARG A 625 -34.46 2.26 3.23
N SER A 626 -35.48 2.79 2.55
CA SER A 626 -36.13 2.04 1.48
C SER A 626 -35.18 1.81 0.28
N GLY A 627 -35.19 0.60 -0.27
CA GLY A 627 -34.35 0.22 -1.41
C GLY A 627 -32.85 0.28 -1.12
N SER A 628 -32.11 1.03 -1.93
CA SER A 628 -30.64 1.14 -1.86
C SER A 628 -30.14 2.28 -0.95
N LYS A 629 -31.04 2.99 -0.27
CA LYS A 629 -30.71 4.14 0.59
C LYS A 629 -29.96 3.70 1.83
N GLN A 630 -29.04 4.54 2.29
CA GLN A 630 -28.20 4.25 3.45
C GLN A 630 -28.34 5.36 4.49
N LEU A 631 -28.68 4.97 5.72
CA LEU A 631 -28.71 5.85 6.87
C LEU A 631 -27.64 5.46 7.90
N LYS A 632 -27.22 6.44 8.71
CA LYS A 632 -26.10 6.25 9.64
C LYS A 632 -26.45 5.35 10.83
N THR A 633 -27.67 5.45 11.35
CA THR A 633 -28.20 4.67 12.49
C THR A 633 -29.68 4.40 12.26
N SER A 634 -30.26 3.42 12.96
CA SER A 634 -31.71 3.10 12.91
C SER A 634 -32.52 4.36 13.19
N ASP A 635 -32.11 5.08 14.23
CA ASP A 635 -32.72 6.32 14.74
C ASP A 635 -32.53 7.53 13.80
N SER A 636 -31.98 7.34 12.60
CA SER A 636 -31.90 8.41 11.59
C SER A 636 -33.15 8.48 10.72
N GLU A 637 -34.02 7.46 10.74
CA GLU A 637 -35.29 7.45 10.03
C GLU A 637 -36.24 8.48 10.63
N ARG A 638 -36.82 9.34 9.79
CA ARG A 638 -37.70 10.43 10.23
C ARG A 638 -38.47 11.04 9.07
N LEU A 639 -39.57 11.71 9.41
CA LEU A 639 -40.30 12.62 8.52
C LEU A 639 -39.90 14.06 8.86
N VAL A 640 -39.56 14.84 7.84
CA VAL A 640 -39.15 16.24 8.00
C VAL A 640 -40.11 17.14 7.23
N PRO A 641 -40.91 18.00 7.89
CA PRO A 641 -41.77 18.95 7.20
C PRO A 641 -40.97 19.89 6.29
N ILE A 642 -41.58 20.32 5.18
CA ILE A 642 -40.96 21.27 4.25
C ILE A 642 -41.22 22.69 4.76
N HIS A 643 -40.15 23.39 5.12
CA HIS A 643 -40.20 24.79 5.56
C HIS A 643 -40.84 25.69 4.49
N ARG A 644 -41.66 26.68 4.92
CA ARG A 644 -42.36 27.63 4.01
C ARG A 644 -41.45 28.27 2.95
N GLN A 645 -40.24 28.68 3.34
CA GLN A 645 -39.28 29.28 2.41
C GLN A 645 -38.89 28.36 1.24
N LEU A 646 -38.83 27.04 1.45
CA LEU A 646 -38.53 26.10 0.37
C LEU A 646 -39.70 26.00 -0.61
N ILE A 647 -40.93 26.07 -0.09
CA ILE A 647 -42.16 26.10 -0.89
C ILE A 647 -42.19 27.39 -1.72
N GLU A 648 -42.00 28.55 -1.09
CA GLU A 648 -41.95 29.86 -1.75
C GLU A 648 -40.84 29.97 -2.81
N SER A 649 -39.72 29.26 -2.63
CA SER A 649 -38.64 29.20 -3.63
C SER A 649 -38.92 28.27 -4.82
N GLY A 650 -40.04 27.55 -4.82
CA GLY A 650 -40.50 26.72 -5.94
C GLY A 650 -40.18 25.21 -5.83
N PHE A 651 -40.00 24.67 -4.61
CA PHE A 651 -39.54 23.28 -4.44
C PHE A 651 -40.59 22.24 -4.84
N LEU A 652 -41.88 22.51 -4.58
CA LEU A 652 -42.97 21.60 -4.92
C LEU A 652 -43.21 21.58 -6.43
N GLU A 653 -43.09 22.72 -7.10
CA GLU A 653 -43.16 22.87 -8.55
C GLU A 653 -42.01 22.12 -9.23
N PHE A 654 -40.79 22.20 -8.66
CA PHE A 654 -39.66 21.40 -9.11
C PHE A 654 -39.92 19.89 -8.98
N HIS A 655 -40.42 19.44 -7.82
CA HIS A 655 -40.77 18.03 -7.59
C HIS A 655 -41.84 17.54 -8.57
N GLN A 656 -42.89 18.32 -8.78
CA GLN A 656 -43.99 17.99 -9.68
C GLN A 656 -43.50 17.90 -11.14
N ALA A 657 -42.76 18.90 -11.62
CA ALA A 657 -42.19 18.88 -12.97
C ALA A 657 -41.24 17.68 -13.17
N ARG A 658 -40.51 17.29 -12.12
CA ARG A 658 -39.62 16.13 -12.17
C ARG A 658 -40.38 14.80 -12.22
N LEU A 659 -41.49 14.67 -11.48
CA LEU A 659 -42.40 13.53 -11.56
C LEU A 659 -42.98 13.39 -12.97
N GLU A 660 -43.42 14.47 -13.58
CA GLU A 660 -43.97 14.48 -14.93
C GLU A 660 -42.92 14.05 -15.97
N ALA A 661 -41.69 14.53 -15.84
CA ALA A 661 -40.59 14.20 -16.75
C ALA A 661 -40.17 12.71 -16.72
N VAL A 662 -40.57 11.95 -15.70
CA VAL A 662 -40.28 10.51 -15.54
C VAL A 662 -41.55 9.67 -15.47
N GLU A 663 -42.65 10.14 -16.07
CA GLU A 663 -43.92 9.41 -16.16
C GLU A 663 -44.48 8.98 -14.79
N ARG A 664 -44.28 9.82 -13.77
CA ARG A 664 -44.68 9.58 -12.37
C ARG A 664 -44.03 8.36 -11.71
N ASP A 665 -42.85 7.93 -12.17
CA ASP A 665 -42.05 6.94 -11.45
C ASP A 665 -41.52 7.53 -10.12
N GLY A 666 -42.21 7.21 -9.02
CA GLY A 666 -41.82 7.61 -7.67
C GLY A 666 -40.42 7.10 -7.25
N LYS A 667 -39.93 6.01 -7.86
CA LYS A 667 -38.62 5.43 -7.52
C LYS A 667 -37.45 6.18 -8.15
N ALA A 668 -37.72 7.06 -9.12
CA ALA A 668 -36.70 7.87 -9.76
C ALA A 668 -36.01 8.81 -8.75
N PRO A 669 -34.71 9.10 -8.94
CA PRO A 669 -33.99 10.02 -8.07
C PRO A 669 -34.53 11.44 -8.20
N LEU A 670 -34.64 12.14 -7.07
CA LEU A 670 -35.01 13.57 -7.02
C LEU A 670 -33.95 14.43 -7.76
N PHE A 671 -32.68 14.05 -7.64
CA PHE A 671 -31.56 14.71 -8.32
C PHE A 671 -30.86 13.74 -9.29
N ASP A 672 -31.34 13.66 -10.52
CA ASP A 672 -30.78 12.79 -11.57
C ASP A 672 -29.46 13.28 -12.16
N ASN A 673 -29.22 14.58 -12.08
CA ASN A 673 -28.03 15.26 -12.58
C ASN A 673 -26.82 15.16 -11.64
N ILE A 674 -26.93 14.43 -10.51
CA ILE A 674 -25.76 14.02 -9.72
C ILE A 674 -25.06 12.86 -10.44
N ARG A 675 -24.12 13.22 -11.33
CA ARG A 675 -23.33 12.23 -12.07
C ARG A 675 -22.26 11.60 -11.19
N VAL A 676 -22.43 10.32 -10.91
CA VAL A 676 -21.47 9.49 -10.19
C VAL A 676 -20.49 8.84 -11.17
N TYR A 677 -19.21 8.81 -10.82
CA TYR A 677 -18.17 8.09 -11.58
C TYR A 677 -17.52 7.04 -10.66
N GLY A 678 -17.53 5.78 -11.08
CA GLY A 678 -17.03 4.64 -10.29
C GLY A 678 -17.79 4.49 -8.96
N ASP A 679 -17.09 4.06 -7.90
CA ASP A 679 -17.67 3.75 -6.59
C ASP A 679 -17.94 4.99 -5.69
N LEU A 680 -18.06 6.18 -6.28
CA LEU A 680 -18.29 7.40 -5.50
C LEU A 680 -19.77 7.51 -5.09
N SER A 681 -20.06 7.98 -3.88
CA SER A 681 -21.46 8.28 -3.51
C SER A 681 -21.92 9.62 -4.11
N PRO A 682 -23.23 9.78 -4.42
CA PRO A 682 -23.81 11.07 -4.82
C PRO A 682 -23.42 12.23 -3.88
N GLY A 683 -23.48 11.99 -2.56
CA GLY A 683 -23.05 12.98 -1.56
C GLY A 683 -21.57 13.37 -1.64
N HIS A 684 -20.69 12.50 -2.15
CA HIS A 684 -19.29 12.88 -2.40
C HIS A 684 -19.14 13.84 -3.58
N VAL A 685 -19.89 13.62 -4.66
CA VAL A 685 -19.92 14.52 -5.83
C VAL A 685 -20.43 15.90 -5.41
N ALA A 686 -21.57 15.94 -4.71
CA ALA A 686 -22.13 17.18 -4.19
C ALA A 686 -21.18 17.89 -3.20
N SER A 687 -20.52 17.13 -2.31
CA SER A 687 -19.56 17.70 -1.36
C SER A 687 -18.34 18.31 -2.08
N ARG A 688 -17.87 17.70 -3.17
CA ARG A 688 -16.77 18.24 -3.99
C ARG A 688 -17.18 19.48 -4.74
N TRP A 689 -18.42 19.56 -5.24
CA TRP A 689 -18.95 20.78 -5.82
C TRP A 689 -19.02 21.91 -4.79
N PHE A 690 -19.55 21.62 -3.60
CA PHE A 690 -19.74 22.63 -2.55
C PHE A 690 -18.41 23.18 -2.01
N LEU A 691 -17.45 22.31 -1.68
CA LEU A 691 -16.15 22.66 -1.08
C LEU A 691 -15.04 22.95 -2.10
N GLY A 692 -15.10 22.31 -3.27
CA GLY A 692 -13.98 22.25 -4.19
C GLY A 692 -13.06 21.03 -3.97
N SER A 693 -12.16 20.77 -4.93
CA SER A 693 -11.26 19.60 -4.89
C SER A 693 -9.77 19.94 -4.75
N SER A 694 -9.40 21.22 -4.75
CA SER A 694 -8.01 21.67 -4.59
C SER A 694 -7.96 23.15 -4.21
N GLN A 695 -6.79 23.67 -3.84
CA GLN A 695 -6.59 25.12 -3.64
C GLN A 695 -6.91 25.96 -4.89
N ILE A 696 -6.98 25.34 -6.08
CA ILE A 696 -7.27 26.01 -7.36
C ILE A 696 -8.77 25.96 -7.70
N SER A 697 -9.49 24.92 -7.26
CA SER A 697 -10.95 24.80 -7.42
C SER A 697 -11.59 24.93 -6.05
N ARG A 698 -11.97 26.17 -5.70
CA ARG A 698 -12.55 26.51 -4.37
C ARG A 698 -14.05 26.17 -4.23
N GLY A 699 -14.65 25.46 -5.20
CA GLY A 699 -16.06 25.05 -5.17
C GLY A 699 -17.05 26.21 -5.09
N TYR A 700 -18.29 25.89 -4.73
CA TYR A 700 -19.36 26.89 -4.55
C TYR A 700 -19.05 27.88 -3.42
N LEU A 701 -18.48 27.42 -2.30
CA LEU A 701 -18.06 28.33 -1.22
C LEU A 701 -17.04 29.36 -1.72
N GLY A 702 -16.08 28.94 -2.55
CA GLY A 702 -15.14 29.85 -3.19
C GLY A 702 -15.81 30.89 -4.08
N LEU A 703 -16.83 30.49 -4.84
CA LEU A 703 -17.62 31.40 -5.67
C LEU A 703 -18.41 32.42 -4.83
N CYS A 704 -18.74 32.08 -3.59
CA CYS A 704 -19.39 32.98 -2.62
C CYS A 704 -18.39 33.81 -1.80
N GLY A 705 -17.08 33.70 -2.06
CA GLY A 705 -16.05 34.37 -1.26
C GLY A 705 -15.83 33.77 0.13
N LEU A 706 -16.22 32.51 0.34
CA LEU A 706 -16.17 31.74 1.61
C LEU A 706 -15.14 30.59 1.57
N GLY A 707 -14.24 30.59 0.58
CA GLY A 707 -13.34 29.46 0.32
C GLY A 707 -12.28 29.22 1.40
N ASP A 708 -11.87 30.26 2.12
CA ASP A 708 -10.79 30.20 3.11
C ASP A 708 -11.31 30.05 4.56
N ASP A 709 -12.63 30.16 4.77
CA ASP A 709 -13.29 30.14 6.08
C ASP A 709 -13.35 28.74 6.72
N GLY A 710 -12.93 27.70 5.99
CA GLY A 710 -12.92 26.31 6.47
C GLY A 710 -14.33 25.73 6.73
N LEU A 711 -15.36 26.35 6.15
CA LEU A 711 -16.75 25.93 6.21
C LEU A 711 -16.96 24.62 5.43
N THR A 712 -18.03 23.90 5.74
CA THR A 712 -18.38 22.64 5.08
C THR A 712 -19.89 22.55 4.96
N TYR A 713 -20.40 21.70 4.06
CA TYR A 713 -21.84 21.48 3.96
C TYR A 713 -22.46 21.03 5.30
N HIS A 714 -21.75 20.19 6.09
CA HIS A 714 -22.22 19.79 7.42
C HIS A 714 -22.33 20.97 8.41
N GLY A 715 -21.66 22.07 8.13
CA GLY A 715 -21.82 23.32 8.85
C GLY A 715 -23.23 23.87 8.79
N LEU A 716 -23.94 23.69 7.67
CA LEU A 716 -25.33 24.13 7.50
C LEU A 716 -26.27 23.48 8.53
N ARG A 717 -26.10 22.18 8.79
CA ARG A 717 -26.84 21.48 9.85
C ARG A 717 -26.53 22.04 11.24
N HIS A 718 -25.27 22.36 11.52
CA HIS A 718 -24.92 23.02 12.79
C HIS A 718 -25.53 24.42 12.88
N THR A 719 -25.61 25.14 11.76
CA THR A 719 -26.30 26.42 11.65
C THR A 719 -27.78 26.30 11.92
N PHE A 720 -28.47 25.32 11.32
CA PHE A 720 -29.88 25.01 11.60
C PHE A 720 -30.12 24.81 13.11
N ILE A 721 -29.39 23.88 13.74
CA ILE A 721 -29.54 23.61 15.19
C ILE A 721 -29.20 24.84 16.03
N ASN A 722 -28.18 25.62 15.63
CA ASN A 722 -27.77 26.81 16.37
C ASN A 722 -28.76 27.96 16.20
N GLN A 723 -29.51 28.00 15.09
CA GLN A 723 -30.52 29.00 14.85
C GLN A 723 -31.75 28.76 15.73
N PHE A 724 -32.15 27.48 15.94
CA PHE A 724 -33.13 27.13 16.97
C PHE A 724 -32.71 27.65 18.36
N ARG A 725 -31.43 27.51 18.72
CA ARG A 725 -30.91 28.07 19.99
C ARG A 725 -30.99 29.59 20.04
N ARG A 726 -30.63 30.27 18.95
CA ARG A 726 -30.60 31.73 18.88
C ARG A 726 -31.99 32.35 18.98
N GLN A 727 -32.99 31.71 18.36
CA GLN A 727 -34.37 32.17 18.36
C GLN A 727 -35.20 31.60 19.51
N ASN A 728 -34.56 30.90 20.46
CA ASN A 728 -35.20 30.26 21.60
C ASN A 728 -36.37 29.32 21.21
N LEU A 729 -36.18 28.59 20.11
CA LEU A 729 -37.12 27.57 19.63
C LEU A 729 -36.88 26.23 20.35
N ASP A 730 -37.87 25.34 20.28
CA ASP A 730 -37.84 24.06 20.98
C ASP A 730 -36.73 23.13 20.44
N LEU A 731 -35.70 22.93 21.26
CA LEU A 731 -34.55 22.09 20.92
C LEU A 731 -34.88 20.59 20.87
N ALA A 732 -35.93 20.12 21.55
CA ALA A 732 -36.38 18.74 21.45
C ALA A 732 -36.97 18.48 20.05
N LYS A 733 -37.80 19.39 19.55
CA LYS A 733 -38.29 19.35 18.16
C LYS A 733 -37.14 19.47 17.15
N ALA A 734 -36.16 20.34 17.41
CA ALA A 734 -34.96 20.44 16.57
C ALA A 734 -34.18 19.11 16.51
N LYS A 735 -34.02 18.41 17.65
CA LYS A 735 -33.38 17.09 17.71
C LYS A 735 -34.15 16.05 16.90
N ALA A 736 -35.48 16.04 16.98
CA ALA A 736 -36.35 15.16 16.20
C ALA A 736 -36.19 15.41 14.69
N LEU A 737 -36.29 16.68 14.25
CA LEU A 737 -36.12 17.10 12.85
C LEU A 737 -34.77 16.69 12.25
N VAL A 738 -33.71 16.67 13.06
CA VAL A 738 -32.37 16.29 12.59
C VAL A 738 -32.03 14.81 12.81
N GLY A 739 -32.86 14.05 13.54
CA GLY A 739 -32.61 12.63 13.85
C GLY A 739 -31.45 12.43 14.82
N HIS A 740 -31.50 13.07 15.99
CA HIS A 740 -30.63 12.75 17.14
C HIS A 740 -31.43 11.97 18.18
N SER A 741 -31.04 10.73 18.50
CA SER A 741 -31.63 9.95 19.59
C SER A 741 -31.14 10.44 20.96
N ASP A 742 -32.05 10.55 21.92
CA ASP A 742 -31.73 10.73 23.34
C ASP A 742 -31.62 9.35 23.99
N LYS A 743 -30.40 8.96 24.40
CA LYS A 743 -30.10 7.63 25.00
C LYS A 743 -30.51 7.51 26.48
N SER A 744 -31.38 8.37 27.00
CA SER A 744 -31.86 8.29 28.38
C SER A 744 -32.99 7.27 28.49
N THR A 745 -33.13 6.63 29.65
CA THR A 745 -34.14 5.59 29.94
C THR A 745 -35.59 6.07 29.78
N THR A 746 -35.82 7.38 29.74
CA THR A 746 -37.10 8.04 29.38
C THR A 746 -37.33 8.22 27.88
N GLY A 747 -36.34 7.92 27.03
CA GLY A 747 -36.36 8.17 25.58
C GLY A 747 -37.21 7.18 24.78
N GLY A 748 -37.59 6.03 25.35
CA GLY A 748 -38.41 5.03 24.66
C GLY A 748 -39.89 5.40 24.51
N TYR A 749 -40.34 6.52 25.08
CA TYR A 749 -41.75 6.93 25.11
C TYR A 749 -42.05 8.27 24.38
N GLY A 750 -41.05 8.89 23.73
CA GLY A 750 -41.15 10.24 23.14
C GLY A 750 -41.12 10.31 21.61
N ASP A 751 -41.11 9.17 20.92
CA ASP A 751 -40.91 9.08 19.47
C ASP A 751 -42.23 9.23 18.70
N CYS A 752 -42.74 10.46 18.57
CA CYS A 752 -43.26 11.04 17.31
C CYS A 752 -44.05 12.33 17.59
N TYR A 753 -43.39 13.49 17.47
CA TYR A 753 -44.15 14.74 17.31
C TYR A 753 -44.97 14.64 16.02
N PRO A 754 -46.27 14.99 16.05
CA PRO A 754 -47.07 15.14 14.84
C PRO A 754 -46.40 16.09 13.84
N SER A 755 -46.57 15.80 12.55
CA SER A 755 -45.84 16.52 11.48
C SER A 755 -46.22 18.00 11.39
N ASP A 756 -47.47 18.34 11.73
CA ASP A 756 -48.00 19.70 11.90
C ASP A 756 -47.30 20.44 13.05
N VAL A 757 -47.14 19.80 14.22
CA VAL A 757 -46.42 20.40 15.36
C VAL A 757 -44.95 20.68 15.01
N LEU A 758 -44.32 19.79 14.25
CA LEU A 758 -42.96 20.00 13.75
C LEU A 758 -42.91 21.11 12.69
N LYS A 759 -43.92 21.21 11.82
CA LYS A 759 -44.04 22.23 10.78
C LYS A 759 -44.18 23.62 11.38
N ASP A 760 -45.06 23.78 12.37
CA ASP A 760 -45.32 25.05 13.04
C ASP A 760 -44.06 25.59 13.71
N GLU A 761 -43.29 24.72 14.37
CA GLU A 761 -42.02 25.15 14.97
C GLU A 761 -40.95 25.42 13.91
N LEU A 762 -40.91 24.61 12.85
CA LEU A 762 -39.94 24.75 11.77
C LEU A 762 -40.14 26.07 11.02
N ASP A 763 -41.35 26.48 10.70
CA ASP A 763 -41.64 27.71 9.94
C ASP A 763 -41.30 29.02 10.68
N LYS A 764 -41.16 28.96 12.01
CA LYS A 764 -40.66 30.08 12.83
C LYS A 764 -39.17 30.33 12.60
N LEU A 765 -38.44 29.34 12.06
CA LEU A 765 -37.03 29.47 11.77
C LEU A 765 -36.79 30.56 10.74
N ASP A 766 -36.05 31.59 11.15
CA ASP A 766 -35.70 32.71 10.28
C ASP A 766 -34.21 33.01 10.41
N PHE A 767 -33.56 33.28 9.28
CA PHE A 767 -32.14 33.66 9.23
C PHE A 767 -31.95 35.19 9.16
N GLY A 768 -33.03 35.98 9.14
CA GLY A 768 -33.00 37.44 9.10
C GLY A 768 -32.56 37.99 7.75
N LEU A 769 -32.89 37.28 6.67
CA LEU A 769 -32.49 37.60 5.30
C LEU A 769 -33.72 37.70 4.39
N GLY A 770 -33.75 38.68 3.50
CA GLY A 770 -34.74 38.72 2.42
C GLY A 770 -34.41 37.67 1.37
N LEU A 771 -35.26 36.65 1.22
CA LEU A 771 -35.04 35.53 0.29
C LEU A 771 -35.92 35.58 -0.96
N GLY A 772 -36.64 36.70 -1.17
CA GLY A 772 -37.56 36.87 -2.32
C GLY A 772 -36.89 36.82 -3.69
N HIS A 773 -35.57 37.05 -3.79
CA HIS A 773 -34.82 36.87 -5.05
C HIS A 773 -34.58 35.40 -5.40
N ILE A 774 -34.76 34.49 -4.44
CA ILE A 774 -34.47 33.05 -4.60
C ILE A 774 -35.72 32.33 -5.08
N HIS A 775 -35.82 32.15 -6.40
CA HIS A 775 -36.88 31.37 -7.03
C HIS A 775 -36.30 30.46 -8.11
N TYR A 776 -36.64 29.17 -8.07
CA TYR A 776 -36.04 28.15 -8.94
C TYR A 776 -36.31 28.38 -10.43
N ARG A 777 -37.44 29.01 -10.78
CA ARG A 777 -37.77 29.42 -12.17
C ARG A 777 -36.64 30.20 -12.84
N HIS A 778 -36.01 31.15 -12.14
CA HIS A 778 -34.89 31.91 -12.69
C HIS A 778 -33.69 31.01 -13.05
N TYR A 779 -33.44 29.99 -12.22
CA TYR A 779 -32.38 29.02 -12.48
C TYR A 779 -32.71 28.11 -13.68
N GLN A 780 -33.98 27.75 -13.86
CA GLN A 780 -34.45 26.99 -15.02
C GLN A 780 -34.30 27.80 -16.32
N GLU A 781 -34.71 29.06 -16.33
CA GLU A 781 -34.55 29.97 -17.49
C GLU A 781 -33.08 30.10 -17.90
N LEU A 782 -32.16 30.20 -16.94
CA LEU A 782 -30.72 30.23 -17.21
C LEU A 782 -30.22 28.91 -17.81
N ARG A 783 -30.76 27.78 -17.35
CA ARG A 783 -30.40 26.45 -17.85
C ARG A 783 -30.90 26.25 -19.29
N GLU A 784 -32.11 26.71 -19.59
CA GLU A 784 -32.65 26.71 -20.96
C GLU A 784 -31.80 27.57 -21.89
N ARG A 785 -31.43 28.78 -21.46
CA ARG A 785 -30.49 29.66 -22.20
C ARG A 785 -29.09 29.05 -22.34
N GLN A 786 -28.64 28.23 -21.39
CA GLN A 786 -27.35 27.52 -21.46
C GLN A 786 -27.36 26.43 -22.53
N GLY A 787 -28.53 25.83 -22.82
CA GLY A 787 -28.67 24.74 -23.78
C GLY A 787 -27.85 23.49 -23.42
N VAL A 788 -27.36 22.78 -24.44
CA VAL A 788 -26.52 21.59 -24.24
C VAL A 788 -25.14 22.02 -23.71
N PHE A 789 -24.88 21.70 -22.43
CA PHE A 789 -23.60 22.01 -21.80
C PHE A 789 -22.45 21.16 -22.36
N ASN A 790 -21.67 21.73 -23.28
CA ASN A 790 -20.43 21.18 -23.81
C ASN A 790 -19.26 21.48 -22.87
N VAL A 791 -18.65 20.44 -22.28
CA VAL A 791 -17.48 20.59 -21.41
C VAL A 791 -16.25 20.90 -22.28
N GLY A 792 -15.88 22.18 -22.41
CA GLY A 792 -14.76 22.61 -23.26
C GLY A 792 -14.48 24.11 -23.17
N ARG A 793 -13.25 24.49 -23.56
CA ARG A 793 -12.66 25.84 -23.49
C ARG A 793 -13.65 26.91 -23.99
N PRO A 794 -13.76 28.07 -23.32
CA PRO A 794 -14.63 29.14 -23.79
C PRO A 794 -14.24 29.56 -25.21
N VAL A 795 -15.23 29.64 -26.10
CA VAL A 795 -15.15 30.45 -27.32
C VAL A 795 -15.14 31.90 -26.83
N GLY A 796 -13.95 32.47 -26.66
CA GLY A 796 -13.75 33.84 -26.23
C GLY A 796 -12.60 34.44 -27.01
N THR A 797 -12.91 35.52 -27.71
CA THR A 797 -12.06 36.60 -28.25
C THR A 797 -10.54 36.42 -28.19
N PRO A 798 -9.84 36.62 -29.33
CA PRO A 798 -8.40 36.36 -29.44
C PRO A 798 -7.60 37.37 -28.62
N PHE A 799 -7.07 36.95 -27.47
CA PHE A 799 -5.86 37.53 -26.91
C PHE A 799 -4.67 36.67 -27.35
N PRO A 800 -3.65 37.26 -28.02
CA PRO A 800 -2.51 36.50 -28.52
C PRO A 800 -1.57 36.18 -27.35
N SER A 801 -1.88 35.12 -26.60
CA SER A 801 -0.86 34.44 -25.80
C SER A 801 -0.45 33.17 -26.53
N VAL A 802 0.59 33.26 -27.36
CA VAL A 802 1.27 32.10 -27.93
C VAL A 802 2.02 31.41 -26.79
N ARG A 803 1.30 30.63 -25.98
CA ARG A 803 1.92 29.48 -25.29
C ARG A 803 1.49 28.24 -26.04
N VAL A 804 2.35 27.83 -26.97
CA VAL A 804 2.28 26.52 -27.62
C VAL A 804 2.14 25.47 -26.52
N ALA A 805 1.07 24.68 -26.57
CA ALA A 805 0.89 23.56 -25.65
C ALA A 805 2.15 22.69 -25.67
N LYS A 806 2.72 22.36 -24.50
CA LYS A 806 3.94 21.56 -24.45
C LYS A 806 3.68 20.19 -25.07
N ARG A 807 4.27 19.93 -26.24
CA ARG A 807 4.09 18.69 -27.01
C ARG A 807 4.76 17.53 -26.28
N HIS A 808 3.96 16.55 -25.86
CA HIS A 808 4.39 15.40 -25.06
C HIS A 808 4.66 14.19 -25.96
N TRP A 809 5.66 13.36 -25.64
CA TRP A 809 5.92 12.09 -26.37
C TRP A 809 4.66 11.25 -26.67
N LYS A 810 3.65 11.25 -25.78
CA LYS A 810 2.38 10.52 -25.96
C LYS A 810 1.56 10.94 -27.19
N THR A 811 1.89 12.04 -27.86
CA THR A 811 1.25 12.44 -29.13
C THR A 811 2.00 11.94 -30.38
N TYR A 812 3.14 11.27 -30.19
CA TYR A 812 4.03 10.78 -31.26
C TYR A 812 4.29 9.26 -31.17
N ALA A 813 3.81 8.62 -30.10
CA ALA A 813 3.77 7.17 -29.92
C ALA A 813 2.36 6.68 -30.20
#